data_AF-A0A371ETH1-F1
#
_entry.id   AF-A0A371ETH1-F1
#
_cell.length_a   1.000
_cell.length_b   1.000
_cell.length_c   1.000
_cell.angle_alpha   90.00
_cell.angle_beta   90.00
_cell.angle_gamma   90.00
#
_symmetry.space_group_name_H-M   'P 1'
#
loop_
_entity.id
_entity.type
_entity.pdbx_description
1 polymer ?
#
loop_
_entity_poly.entity_id
_entity_poly.type
_entity_poly.pdbx_seq_one_letter_code
_entity_poly.pdbx_strand_id
1 'polypeptide(L)'
;MTESDGKRKKMGKEKKGGSLLAFTGAAAVLAIAANLAITAIKYHKQKNAKKKGFKVRVNLSASEILKLAEQIIANSNKVHNSVASVPLDKVTYANVISPLAELQAQQFPLIQSCVFPKLVSTREDVRKASAEAERRIDAHLDWISKREDVYLVIKAFAVRGEWMNAEAKRFVQVLVRDFERNGLNLTASKREELQRLSAQIDELCFKYIQNLNDDSMFLLFNEAELAGLPPQFLKGLDKLENGKMKISLRSHHVAAVLEFCKIGTTRRMVSGAYGNRCGEINVSILESLVQQRHKYARLLGYSCYAEYAIDVRMAKTPKKVFEFLKNLSTSLTDLAMKELDTLKDLKKKEEGEFPFGIEDVLYYVKRVEEQGYDLDFGEIKQYLPISVVLSGIFKIVQDLFGLRFEEIAGADVWHCDVRVFSVLDLGSSKLLGYCYLDLFSREGKYGHTCVLALQNSALTISGAQQIPIALLISQCQKDADGSSGLLRFSEVVSLFHEFGHVDITKPIKDDVCKSIKRWRTSFSALKLKQDILCGLFDQIIHSADNIDIQELFKHLHPMEMLGLPILEGTNPASYFPSTVIGYEAACYSRIWSEVFAADIFTSKFCNDVSDQHAGMQFRNKVLASVGVKDPIEVLSDFLGREPSIQAYIENKIFSKLPRKSSKGSEHGGSGRTHHGVTTSKTSDSAGVTAGGTKTGNSSSSGHNHGNRVPLPLIVNENNNNNNINNPNHGNFSSYEALPAFRDVPSSEKPTLFVKKLRMCCVVFDFTDPTKNLKEKEIKRQTLVELVDYVTSANAKFAENVMQEVVKMVSANIFRTLSPQPRENKIIDGVDLEEEEPSMDPAWPHLQIVYELFLRFVASPELDAKLAKRYVDQSFVLKLLDLFDSEDPREREYLKMTLHRIYGKFMAHRPFIRKAINNLFFNFIFETEKHNGIAEFLEILGSIINGFALPLKEEHKLFLVRILIPLHKPKCLAMYHQQLSYCITQFVEKDCKLADTIIRGLLKYWPITNSSKEVMFLGELEEVLEATQPPEFQRCMMPLFRRIARCLNSPHFQVAERALFLWNNDHIMNLIKQNRKVILPIIFPALERNARSHWNQAVHSLTLNVRKIFSDVDADLYKECLQKFEEDESKESEVKAGREATWKRLEDLAAKKAASGEAVLIGKAPVRSSAAYTFVPKVASKAHLGTSLFNEFSNEHFVSRPGEEEGMAHQFNTTK
;
A
#
# COMPACT_ATOMS: atom_id res chain seq x y z
N MET A 1 -6.70 -43.02 -37.20
CA MET A 1 -6.96 -44.26 -37.98
C MET A 1 -7.65 -45.26 -37.06
N THR A 2 -8.06 -46.39 -37.63
CA THR A 2 -8.40 -47.67 -36.99
C THR A 2 -7.40 -48.11 -35.88
N GLU A 3 -7.67 -49.07 -34.99
CA GLU A 3 -8.71 -50.11 -34.81
C GLU A 3 -9.07 -50.24 -33.29
N SER A 4 -10.24 -50.71 -32.81
CA SER A 4 -10.85 -52.07 -32.82
C SER A 4 -10.14 -53.12 -31.94
N ASP A 5 -10.76 -54.11 -31.29
CA ASP A 5 -12.19 -54.52 -31.14
C ASP A 5 -12.36 -55.34 -29.81
N GLY A 6 -13.58 -55.58 -29.32
CA GLY A 6 -13.79 -56.19 -27.97
C GLY A 6 -15.21 -56.70 -27.61
N LYS A 7 -16.02 -57.06 -28.61
CA LYS A 7 -17.41 -57.59 -28.55
C LYS A 7 -17.67 -58.77 -27.54
N ARG A 8 -18.89 -59.13 -27.06
CA ARG A 8 -20.31 -58.61 -27.11
C ARG A 8 -21.31 -59.68 -26.58
N LYS A 9 -22.55 -59.29 -26.15
CA LYS A 9 -23.88 -60.02 -26.05
C LYS A 9 -24.55 -59.88 -24.66
N LYS A 10 -25.89 -59.91 -24.45
CA LYS A 10 -27.10 -60.02 -25.33
C LYS A 10 -28.32 -59.21 -24.78
N MET A 11 -29.57 -59.45 -25.26
CA MET A 11 -30.73 -58.52 -25.26
C MET A 11 -31.93 -58.89 -24.34
N GLY A 12 -32.86 -57.94 -24.03
CA GLY A 12 -34.19 -58.15 -23.39
C GLY A 12 -35.11 -56.89 -23.37
N LYS A 13 -36.45 -57.02 -23.24
CA LYS A 13 -37.52 -55.99 -23.48
C LYS A 13 -38.91 -56.41 -22.92
N GLU A 14 -40.01 -55.64 -22.73
CA GLU A 14 -40.39 -54.20 -22.83
C GLU A 14 -41.77 -53.88 -22.12
N LYS A 15 -42.16 -52.57 -22.03
CA LYS A 15 -43.54 -51.95 -22.03
C LYS A 15 -44.48 -51.80 -20.78
N LYS A 16 -44.77 -50.51 -20.49
CA LYS A 16 -46.07 -49.78 -20.23
C LYS A 16 -46.94 -49.97 -18.96
N GLY A 17 -47.44 -48.82 -18.46
CA GLY A 17 -48.60 -48.59 -17.56
C GLY A 17 -48.81 -47.08 -17.30
N GLY A 18 -49.96 -46.61 -16.76
CA GLY A 18 -50.10 -45.20 -16.34
C GLY A 18 -51.52 -44.62 -16.07
N SER A 19 -51.52 -43.35 -15.63
CA SER A 19 -52.64 -42.39 -15.43
C SER A 19 -53.60 -42.55 -14.22
N LEU A 20 -53.58 -41.55 -13.32
CA LEU A 20 -54.77 -40.96 -12.67
C LEU A 20 -54.42 -39.55 -12.13
N LEU A 21 -54.87 -38.47 -12.78
CA LEU A 21 -54.55 -37.10 -12.33
C LEU A 21 -55.51 -36.03 -12.91
N ALA A 22 -56.44 -35.51 -12.11
CA ALA A 22 -57.11 -34.20 -12.31
C ALA A 22 -57.97 -33.81 -11.10
N PHE A 23 -57.59 -32.77 -10.34
CA PHE A 23 -58.49 -31.74 -9.74
C PHE A 23 -57.76 -30.70 -8.86
N THR A 24 -56.55 -30.98 -8.38
CA THR A 24 -55.84 -30.14 -7.38
C THR A 24 -55.14 -28.89 -7.92
N GLY A 25 -54.98 -28.76 -9.24
CA GLY A 25 -54.08 -27.75 -9.84
C GLY A 25 -54.50 -26.29 -9.66
N ALA A 26 -55.79 -25.96 -9.81
CA ALA A 26 -56.25 -24.56 -9.87
C ALA A 26 -56.05 -23.80 -8.55
N ALA A 27 -56.34 -24.45 -7.41
CA ALA A 27 -56.16 -23.85 -6.09
C ALA A 27 -54.68 -23.63 -5.74
N ALA A 28 -53.81 -24.57 -6.13
CA ALA A 28 -52.36 -24.46 -5.90
C ALA A 28 -51.75 -23.27 -6.65
N VAL A 29 -52.13 -23.05 -7.92
CA VAL A 29 -51.63 -21.91 -8.71
C VAL A 29 -52.05 -20.56 -8.11
N LEU A 30 -53.29 -20.43 -7.65
CA LEU A 30 -53.76 -19.22 -6.96
C LEU A 30 -53.03 -18.97 -5.63
N ALA A 31 -52.80 -20.03 -4.83
CA ALA A 31 -52.04 -19.93 -3.59
C ALA A 31 -50.56 -19.55 -3.81
N ILE A 32 -49.94 -20.07 -4.88
CA ILE A 32 -48.56 -19.71 -5.27
C ILE A 32 -48.50 -18.26 -5.76
N ALA A 33 -49.44 -17.82 -6.61
CA ALA A 33 -49.51 -16.43 -7.06
C ALA A 33 -49.71 -15.44 -5.89
N ALA A 34 -50.59 -15.77 -4.94
CA ALA A 34 -50.80 -14.99 -3.73
C ALA A 34 -49.54 -14.93 -2.84
N ASN A 35 -48.87 -16.06 -2.62
CA ASN A 35 -47.63 -16.09 -1.83
C ASN A 35 -46.46 -15.36 -2.52
N LEU A 36 -46.35 -15.43 -3.84
CA LEU A 36 -45.38 -14.66 -4.61
C LEU A 36 -45.67 -13.15 -4.50
N ALA A 37 -46.94 -12.73 -4.61
CA ALA A 37 -47.33 -11.34 -4.41
C ALA A 37 -47.05 -10.85 -2.97
N ILE A 38 -47.40 -11.64 -1.95
CA ILE A 38 -47.12 -11.32 -0.54
C ILE A 38 -45.61 -11.25 -0.25
N THR A 39 -44.83 -12.14 -0.87
CA THR A 39 -43.36 -12.16 -0.74
C THR A 39 -42.73 -10.96 -1.45
N ALA A 40 -43.19 -10.62 -2.66
CA ALA A 40 -42.78 -9.40 -3.36
C ALA A 40 -43.15 -8.13 -2.58
N ILE A 41 -44.32 -8.09 -1.92
CA ILE A 41 -44.75 -6.99 -1.04
C ILE A 41 -43.89 -6.92 0.23
N LYS A 42 -43.52 -8.05 0.85
CA LYS A 42 -42.57 -8.09 1.98
C LYS A 42 -41.18 -7.61 1.57
N TYR A 43 -40.66 -8.08 0.44
CA TYR A 43 -39.38 -7.68 -0.13
C TYR A 43 -39.37 -6.18 -0.48
N HIS A 44 -40.44 -5.67 -1.09
CA HIS A 44 -40.64 -4.24 -1.29
C HIS A 44 -40.77 -3.46 0.02
N LYS A 45 -41.39 -4.00 1.09
CA LYS A 45 -41.42 -3.35 2.41
C LYS A 45 -40.05 -3.27 3.07
N GLN A 46 -39.22 -4.31 2.95
CA GLN A 46 -37.83 -4.28 3.44
C GLN A 46 -36.96 -3.32 2.60
N LYS A 47 -37.06 -3.37 1.26
CA LYS A 47 -36.35 -2.43 0.36
C LYS A 47 -36.83 -0.98 0.53
N ASN A 48 -38.08 -0.77 0.95
CA ASN A 48 -38.66 0.53 1.29
C ASN A 48 -38.61 0.87 2.79
N ALA A 49 -37.77 0.20 3.59
CA ALA A 49 -37.41 0.66 4.93
C ALA A 49 -36.55 1.93 4.84
N LYS A 50 -37.18 3.05 4.44
CA LYS A 50 -36.52 4.34 4.16
C LYS A 50 -35.69 4.78 5.36
N LYS A 51 -34.35 4.70 5.24
CA LYS A 51 -33.39 5.20 6.23
C LYS A 51 -33.76 6.66 6.58
N LYS A 52 -34.20 6.91 7.82
CA LYS A 52 -34.84 8.17 8.20
C LYS A 52 -33.85 9.33 8.06
N GLY A 53 -34.15 10.29 7.19
CA GLY A 53 -33.34 11.50 6.98
C GLY A 53 -32.22 11.40 5.93
N PHE A 54 -32.08 10.30 5.19
CA PHE A 54 -31.15 10.26 4.03
C PHE A 54 -31.66 11.14 2.88
N LYS A 55 -30.86 12.13 2.46
CA LYS A 55 -30.99 12.84 1.17
C LYS A 55 -29.89 12.43 0.17
N VAL A 56 -28.71 12.03 0.65
CA VAL A 56 -27.63 11.49 -0.21
C VAL A 56 -28.08 10.17 -0.85
N ARG A 57 -27.73 10.00 -2.12
CA ARG A 57 -27.91 8.78 -2.91
C ARG A 57 -26.53 8.19 -3.16
N VAL A 58 -26.34 6.92 -2.85
CA VAL A 58 -24.99 6.33 -2.75
C VAL A 58 -24.67 5.28 -3.82
N ASN A 59 -25.60 5.05 -4.74
CA ASN A 59 -25.57 3.98 -5.72
C ASN A 59 -26.31 4.43 -6.99
N LEU A 60 -25.71 5.38 -7.72
CA LEU A 60 -26.27 5.98 -8.94
C LEU A 60 -25.54 5.48 -10.18
N SER A 61 -26.28 5.26 -11.26
CA SER A 61 -25.69 5.03 -12.58
C SER A 61 -25.10 6.31 -13.20
N ALA A 62 -24.22 6.15 -14.18
CA ALA A 62 -23.55 7.26 -14.87
C ALA A 62 -24.54 8.31 -15.45
N SER A 63 -25.67 7.87 -16.01
CA SER A 63 -26.71 8.77 -16.55
C SER A 63 -27.52 9.47 -15.46
N GLU A 64 -27.76 8.82 -14.32
CA GLU A 64 -28.42 9.44 -13.16
C GLU A 64 -27.54 10.50 -12.48
N ILE A 65 -26.22 10.29 -12.44
CA ILE A 65 -25.25 11.26 -11.91
C ILE A 65 -25.29 12.57 -12.72
N LEU A 66 -25.21 12.48 -14.06
CA LEU A 66 -25.25 13.65 -14.94
C LEU A 66 -26.61 14.37 -14.87
N LYS A 67 -27.72 13.60 -14.89
CA LYS A 67 -29.08 14.15 -14.77
C LYS A 67 -29.34 14.78 -13.39
N LEU A 68 -28.72 14.28 -12.32
CA LEU A 68 -28.79 14.89 -11.00
C LEU A 68 -27.98 16.20 -10.94
N ALA A 69 -26.81 16.26 -11.57
CA ALA A 69 -26.03 17.50 -11.69
C ALA A 69 -26.82 18.60 -12.40
N GLU A 70 -27.48 18.27 -13.52
CA GLU A 70 -28.37 19.18 -14.25
C GLU A 70 -29.55 19.67 -13.38
N GLN A 71 -30.14 18.79 -12.56
CA GLN A 71 -31.20 19.17 -11.60
C GLN A 71 -30.70 20.10 -10.48
N ILE A 72 -29.50 19.86 -9.94
CA ILE A 72 -28.85 20.72 -8.94
C ILE A 72 -28.62 22.11 -9.53
N ILE A 73 -28.03 22.19 -10.72
CA ILE A 73 -27.74 23.44 -11.44
C ILE A 73 -29.04 24.21 -11.74
N ALA A 74 -30.08 23.54 -12.25
CA ALA A 74 -31.36 24.18 -12.54
C ALA A 74 -32.08 24.71 -11.28
N ASN A 75 -32.08 23.94 -10.18
CA ASN A 75 -32.69 24.38 -8.93
C ASN A 75 -31.89 25.52 -8.26
N SER A 76 -30.56 25.44 -8.29
CA SER A 76 -29.67 26.50 -7.79
C SER A 76 -29.88 27.79 -8.58
N ASN A 77 -29.94 27.75 -9.91
CA ASN A 77 -30.31 28.90 -10.74
C ASN A 77 -31.66 29.51 -10.35
N LYS A 78 -32.71 28.67 -10.20
CA LYS A 78 -34.06 29.12 -9.84
C LYS A 78 -34.08 29.89 -8.51
N VAL A 79 -33.41 29.37 -7.47
CA VAL A 79 -33.39 30.02 -6.15
C VAL A 79 -32.59 31.33 -6.20
N HIS A 80 -31.40 31.34 -6.79
CA HIS A 80 -30.59 32.57 -6.88
C HIS A 80 -31.28 33.66 -7.70
N ASN A 81 -31.97 33.32 -8.79
CA ASN A 81 -32.79 34.28 -9.55
C ASN A 81 -33.97 34.82 -8.73
N SER A 82 -34.63 33.96 -7.93
CA SER A 82 -35.70 34.40 -7.03
C SER A 82 -35.19 35.34 -5.94
N VAL A 83 -33.97 35.16 -5.44
CA VAL A 83 -33.35 36.06 -4.46
C VAL A 83 -32.92 37.38 -5.11
N ALA A 84 -32.27 37.33 -6.28
CA ALA A 84 -31.87 38.53 -7.03
C ALA A 84 -33.06 39.42 -7.43
N SER A 85 -34.26 38.84 -7.61
CA SER A 85 -35.49 39.60 -7.90
C SER A 85 -36.10 40.34 -6.71
N VAL A 86 -35.56 40.20 -5.48
CA VAL A 86 -36.08 40.89 -4.29
C VAL A 86 -35.66 42.37 -4.31
N PRO A 87 -36.61 43.33 -4.29
CA PRO A 87 -36.27 44.75 -4.23
C PRO A 87 -35.50 45.11 -2.96
N LEU A 88 -34.51 46.02 -3.07
CA LEU A 88 -33.61 46.39 -1.96
C LEU A 88 -34.35 47.05 -0.77
N ASP A 89 -35.51 47.66 -1.02
CA ASP A 89 -36.42 48.20 0.00
C ASP A 89 -37.21 47.09 0.75
N LYS A 90 -37.22 45.85 0.24
CA LYS A 90 -38.01 44.71 0.73
C LYS A 90 -37.19 43.47 1.11
N VAL A 91 -35.87 43.63 1.29
CA VAL A 91 -34.99 42.54 1.76
C VAL A 91 -35.26 42.19 3.22
N THR A 92 -35.42 40.90 3.49
CA THR A 92 -35.63 40.33 4.84
C THR A 92 -34.89 38.99 4.94
N TYR A 93 -34.77 38.44 6.15
CA TYR A 93 -34.23 37.08 6.31
C TYR A 93 -35.05 36.04 5.52
N ALA A 94 -36.38 36.16 5.51
CA ALA A 94 -37.28 35.14 4.95
C ALA A 94 -37.22 35.02 3.43
N ASN A 95 -37.01 36.12 2.70
CA ASN A 95 -36.96 36.14 1.23
C ASN A 95 -35.54 36.19 0.64
N VAL A 96 -34.49 36.54 1.42
CA VAL A 96 -33.10 36.57 0.93
C VAL A 96 -32.26 35.43 1.53
N ILE A 97 -32.17 35.32 2.85
CA ILE A 97 -31.18 34.45 3.52
C ILE A 97 -31.70 33.02 3.71
N SER A 98 -32.95 32.86 4.15
CA SER A 98 -33.58 31.56 4.36
C SER A 98 -33.60 30.66 3.11
N PRO A 99 -33.92 31.18 1.89
CA PRO A 99 -33.88 30.37 0.67
C PRO A 99 -32.47 29.90 0.31
N LEU A 100 -31.44 30.73 0.52
CA LEU A 100 -30.04 30.38 0.28
C LEU A 100 -29.53 29.34 1.29
N ALA A 101 -29.87 29.50 2.57
CA ALA A 101 -29.49 28.55 3.62
C ALA A 101 -30.13 27.16 3.39
N GLU A 102 -31.43 27.11 3.09
CA GLU A 102 -32.13 25.86 2.78
C GLU A 102 -31.63 25.24 1.46
N LEU A 103 -31.40 26.04 0.40
CA LEU A 103 -30.76 25.55 -0.83
C LEU A 103 -29.41 24.90 -0.52
N GLN A 104 -28.54 25.60 0.21
CA GLN A 104 -27.19 25.10 0.51
C GLN A 104 -27.26 23.81 1.37
N ALA A 105 -28.23 23.70 2.28
CA ALA A 105 -28.49 22.51 3.09
C ALA A 105 -29.05 21.32 2.29
N GLN A 106 -29.93 21.57 1.31
CA GLN A 106 -30.53 20.55 0.45
C GLN A 106 -29.59 20.07 -0.65
N GLN A 107 -28.85 20.98 -1.30
CA GLN A 107 -28.01 20.65 -2.45
C GLN A 107 -26.74 19.91 -2.04
N PHE A 108 -26.17 20.17 -0.86
CA PHE A 108 -24.92 19.53 -0.40
C PHE A 108 -24.91 18.00 -0.52
N PRO A 109 -25.86 17.23 0.05
CA PRO A 109 -25.87 15.77 -0.10
C PRO A 109 -26.15 15.30 -1.55
N LEU A 110 -26.79 16.12 -2.38
CA LEU A 110 -27.02 15.81 -3.79
C LEU A 110 -25.75 16.02 -4.62
N ILE A 111 -24.99 17.10 -4.36
CA ILE A 111 -23.67 17.34 -4.94
C ILE A 111 -22.72 16.19 -4.55
N GLN A 112 -22.70 15.80 -3.27
CA GLN A 112 -21.92 14.65 -2.83
C GLN A 112 -22.30 13.37 -3.61
N SER A 113 -23.60 13.12 -3.82
CA SER A 113 -24.09 11.98 -4.64
C SER A 113 -23.55 11.97 -6.08
N CYS A 114 -23.21 13.13 -6.65
CA CYS A 114 -22.56 13.25 -7.96
C CYS A 114 -21.03 13.14 -7.88
N VAL A 115 -20.40 13.64 -6.81
CA VAL A 115 -18.94 13.86 -6.72
C VAL A 115 -18.17 12.75 -6.02
N PHE A 116 -18.71 12.12 -4.96
CA PHE A 116 -17.99 11.05 -4.26
C PHE A 116 -17.75 9.77 -5.11
N PRO A 117 -18.60 9.36 -6.07
CA PRO A 117 -18.41 8.10 -6.80
C PRO A 117 -17.08 7.98 -7.55
N LYS A 118 -16.47 9.07 -8.04
CA LYS A 118 -15.13 9.05 -8.66
C LYS A 118 -14.03 8.48 -7.74
N LEU A 119 -14.22 8.55 -6.42
CA LEU A 119 -13.26 8.15 -5.41
C LEU A 119 -13.41 6.69 -4.94
N VAL A 120 -14.53 6.03 -5.25
CA VAL A 120 -14.87 4.71 -4.65
C VAL A 120 -15.57 3.72 -5.59
N SER A 121 -16.09 4.15 -6.74
CA SER A 121 -16.73 3.26 -7.71
C SER A 121 -15.71 2.34 -8.38
N THR A 122 -15.97 1.03 -8.38
CA THR A 122 -15.22 0.05 -9.19
C THR A 122 -15.46 0.24 -10.68
N ARG A 123 -16.66 0.68 -11.08
CA ARG A 123 -17.01 0.96 -12.48
C ARG A 123 -16.38 2.26 -12.98
N GLU A 124 -15.72 2.20 -14.13
CA GLU A 124 -15.05 3.35 -14.73
C GLU A 124 -16.03 4.37 -15.35
N ASP A 125 -17.15 3.93 -15.91
CA ASP A 125 -18.17 4.81 -16.50
C ASP A 125 -18.79 5.76 -15.46
N VAL A 126 -19.06 5.23 -14.27
CA VAL A 126 -19.50 5.99 -13.10
C VAL A 126 -18.42 6.96 -12.61
N ARG A 127 -17.13 6.57 -12.61
CA ARG A 127 -16.02 7.49 -12.24
C ARG A 127 -15.92 8.67 -13.24
N LYS A 128 -15.98 8.39 -14.54
CA LYS A 128 -15.95 9.40 -15.62
C LYS A 128 -17.15 10.35 -15.55
N ALA A 129 -18.36 9.82 -15.37
CA ALA A 129 -19.57 10.63 -15.20
C ALA A 129 -19.56 11.48 -13.91
N SER A 130 -18.96 10.97 -12.84
CA SER A 130 -18.80 11.68 -11.57
C SER A 130 -17.83 12.87 -11.69
N ALA A 131 -16.70 12.70 -12.38
CA ALA A 131 -15.76 13.80 -12.67
C ALA A 131 -16.37 14.86 -13.62
N GLU A 132 -17.13 14.46 -14.64
CA GLU A 132 -17.85 15.40 -15.52
C GLU A 132 -18.98 16.14 -14.77
N ALA A 133 -19.69 15.47 -13.87
CA ALA A 133 -20.71 16.10 -13.04
C ALA A 133 -20.12 17.11 -12.05
N GLU A 134 -18.99 16.79 -11.41
CA GLU A 134 -18.20 17.72 -10.59
C GLU A 134 -17.81 18.96 -11.40
N ARG A 135 -17.15 18.78 -12.56
CA ARG A 135 -16.73 19.86 -13.45
C ARG A 135 -17.87 20.82 -13.84
N ARG A 136 -19.08 20.29 -14.08
CA ARG A 136 -20.28 21.10 -14.37
C ARG A 136 -20.81 21.84 -13.14
N ILE A 137 -20.85 21.18 -11.98
CA ILE A 137 -21.31 21.77 -10.72
C ILE A 137 -20.36 22.89 -10.28
N ASP A 138 -19.05 22.66 -10.36
CA ASP A 138 -18.02 23.61 -9.94
C ASP A 138 -18.01 24.85 -10.84
N ALA A 139 -18.14 24.68 -12.16
CA ALA A 139 -18.30 25.81 -13.09
C ALA A 139 -19.59 26.62 -12.82
N HIS A 140 -20.68 25.96 -12.41
CA HIS A 140 -21.91 26.65 -12.00
C HIS A 140 -21.74 27.37 -10.65
N LEU A 141 -21.02 26.79 -9.68
CA LEU A 141 -20.76 27.42 -8.38
C LEU A 141 -19.83 28.64 -8.51
N ASP A 142 -18.81 28.57 -9.38
CA ASP A 142 -17.94 29.70 -9.77
C ASP A 142 -18.72 30.82 -10.49
N TRP A 143 -19.68 30.46 -11.35
CA TRP A 143 -20.57 31.46 -11.94
C TRP A 143 -21.51 32.10 -10.90
N ILE A 144 -22.05 31.30 -9.96
CA ILE A 144 -22.86 31.80 -8.84
C ILE A 144 -22.06 32.74 -7.93
N SER A 145 -20.78 32.45 -7.62
CA SER A 145 -19.95 33.34 -6.78
C SER A 145 -19.64 34.70 -7.43
N LYS A 146 -19.98 34.87 -8.72
CA LYS A 146 -19.78 36.10 -9.51
C LYS A 146 -21.09 36.87 -9.77
N ARG A 147 -22.22 36.43 -9.18
CA ARG A 147 -23.55 37.07 -9.30
C ARG A 147 -23.65 38.36 -8.48
N GLU A 148 -23.36 39.49 -9.13
CA GLU A 148 -23.45 40.83 -8.52
C GLU A 148 -24.86 41.18 -8.03
N ASP A 149 -25.90 40.81 -8.77
CA ASP A 149 -27.31 41.00 -8.40
C ASP A 149 -27.69 40.27 -7.10
N VAL A 150 -27.29 39.00 -6.96
CA VAL A 150 -27.47 38.21 -5.73
C VAL A 150 -26.72 38.85 -4.56
N TYR A 151 -25.47 39.25 -4.77
CA TYR A 151 -24.62 39.87 -3.75
C TYR A 151 -25.17 41.23 -3.28
N LEU A 152 -25.69 42.07 -4.17
CA LEU A 152 -26.31 43.36 -3.82
C LEU A 152 -27.50 43.17 -2.87
N VAL A 153 -28.36 42.18 -3.13
CA VAL A 153 -29.52 41.87 -2.27
C VAL A 153 -29.07 41.34 -0.89
N ILE A 154 -28.06 40.45 -0.84
CA ILE A 154 -27.49 39.95 0.43
C ILE A 154 -26.83 41.08 1.22
N LYS A 155 -26.08 41.97 0.55
CA LYS A 155 -25.40 43.10 1.17
C LYS A 155 -26.37 44.16 1.67
N ALA A 156 -27.47 44.41 0.95
CA ALA A 156 -28.56 45.27 1.43
C ALA A 156 -29.20 44.71 2.71
N PHE A 157 -29.42 43.39 2.81
CA PHE A 157 -29.87 42.77 4.06
C PHE A 157 -28.83 42.91 5.19
N ALA A 158 -27.55 42.67 4.89
CA ALA A 158 -26.47 42.76 5.88
C ALA A 158 -26.31 44.18 6.48
N VAL A 159 -26.56 45.23 5.68
CA VAL A 159 -26.51 46.64 6.11
C VAL A 159 -27.67 47.00 7.05
N ARG A 160 -28.85 46.38 6.93
CA ARG A 160 -29.98 46.63 7.85
C ARG A 160 -29.73 46.16 9.27
N GLY A 161 -28.95 45.10 9.44
CA GLY A 161 -28.66 44.53 10.77
C GLY A 161 -29.84 43.81 11.43
N GLU A 162 -30.87 43.41 10.69
CA GLU A 162 -32.06 42.68 11.17
C GLU A 162 -31.73 41.20 11.48
N TRP A 163 -30.83 40.96 12.45
CA TRP A 163 -30.32 39.63 12.77
C TRP A 163 -31.31 38.78 13.57
N MET A 164 -31.70 37.61 13.04
CA MET A 164 -32.54 36.64 13.77
C MET A 164 -31.81 36.02 14.98
N ASN A 165 -30.52 35.70 14.81
CA ASN A 165 -29.65 35.11 15.84
C ASN A 165 -28.17 35.23 15.41
N ALA A 166 -27.25 34.81 16.29
CA ALA A 166 -25.81 34.90 16.05
C ALA A 166 -25.30 34.03 14.88
N GLU A 167 -25.88 32.84 14.68
CA GLU A 167 -25.52 31.93 13.58
C GLU A 167 -25.95 32.53 12.23
N ALA A 168 -27.17 33.06 12.14
CA ALA A 168 -27.68 33.78 10.97
C ALA A 168 -26.80 35.01 10.64
N LYS A 169 -26.39 35.79 11.64
CA LYS A 169 -25.45 36.91 11.45
C LYS A 169 -24.11 36.42 10.89
N ARG A 170 -23.51 35.38 11.49
CA ARG A 170 -22.23 34.81 11.04
C ARG A 170 -22.32 34.23 9.63
N PHE A 171 -23.42 33.56 9.28
CA PHE A 171 -23.67 33.03 7.93
C PHE A 171 -23.73 34.14 6.88
N VAL A 172 -24.44 35.23 7.16
CA VAL A 172 -24.50 36.39 6.25
C VAL A 172 -23.15 37.09 6.13
N GLN A 173 -22.41 37.26 7.23
CA GLN A 173 -21.06 37.83 7.19
C GLN A 173 -20.09 36.98 6.36
N VAL A 174 -20.19 35.64 6.46
CA VAL A 174 -19.43 34.70 5.61
C VAL A 174 -19.83 34.83 4.14
N LEU A 175 -21.14 34.84 3.81
CA LEU A 175 -21.59 35.02 2.42
C LEU A 175 -21.09 36.33 1.82
N VAL A 176 -21.23 37.46 2.52
CA VAL A 176 -20.74 38.77 2.04
C VAL A 176 -19.24 38.73 1.82
N ARG A 177 -18.45 38.28 2.81
CA ARG A 177 -16.99 38.15 2.69
C ARG A 177 -16.59 37.29 1.50
N ASP A 178 -17.29 36.17 1.27
CA ASP A 178 -16.92 35.23 0.22
C ASP A 178 -17.26 35.79 -1.18
N PHE A 179 -18.34 36.55 -1.34
CA PHE A 179 -18.60 37.34 -2.56
C PHE A 179 -17.58 38.48 -2.75
N GLU A 180 -17.17 39.16 -1.68
CA GLU A 180 -16.18 40.23 -1.73
C GLU A 180 -14.78 39.71 -2.09
N ARG A 181 -14.39 38.52 -1.60
CA ARG A 181 -13.15 37.82 -1.99
C ARG A 181 -13.20 37.29 -3.44
N ASN A 182 -14.39 37.15 -4.04
CA ASN A 182 -14.56 36.94 -5.48
C ASN A 182 -14.59 38.28 -6.29
N GLY A 183 -14.32 39.42 -5.64
CA GLY A 183 -14.18 40.72 -6.28
C GLY A 183 -15.50 41.44 -6.58
N LEU A 184 -16.61 41.10 -5.93
CA LEU A 184 -17.89 41.79 -6.16
C LEU A 184 -18.03 43.14 -5.43
N ASN A 185 -17.10 43.48 -4.53
CA ASN A 185 -16.88 44.86 -4.07
C ASN A 185 -15.99 45.69 -5.02
N LEU A 186 -15.42 45.09 -6.06
CA LEU A 186 -14.55 45.75 -7.03
C LEU A 186 -15.30 46.21 -8.27
N THR A 187 -14.77 47.25 -8.92
CA THR A 187 -15.19 47.70 -10.26
C THR A 187 -14.91 46.61 -11.31
N ALA A 188 -15.66 46.61 -12.42
CA ALA A 188 -15.55 45.60 -13.47
C ALA A 188 -14.10 45.36 -13.95
N SER A 189 -13.37 46.42 -14.31
CA SER A 189 -11.95 46.33 -14.72
C SER A 189 -11.04 45.71 -13.65
N LYS A 190 -11.25 46.02 -12.36
CA LYS A 190 -10.51 45.36 -11.27
C LYS A 190 -10.92 43.89 -11.08
N ARG A 191 -12.17 43.54 -11.36
CA ARG A 191 -12.68 42.17 -11.30
C ARG A 191 -12.14 41.31 -12.45
N GLU A 192 -12.01 41.88 -13.64
CA GLU A 192 -11.32 41.28 -14.80
C GLU A 192 -9.84 41.03 -14.48
N GLU A 193 -9.15 42.00 -13.89
CA GLU A 193 -7.77 41.81 -13.44
C GLU A 193 -7.64 40.73 -12.36
N LEU A 194 -8.56 40.66 -11.40
CA LEU A 194 -8.58 39.61 -10.36
C LEU A 194 -8.72 38.22 -10.98
N GLN A 195 -9.57 38.07 -12.00
CA GLN A 195 -9.74 36.81 -12.74
C GLN A 195 -8.48 36.46 -13.55
N ARG A 196 -7.87 37.44 -14.22
CA ARG A 196 -6.60 37.28 -14.95
C ARG A 196 -5.47 36.82 -14.02
N LEU A 197 -5.36 37.43 -12.83
CA LEU A 197 -4.38 37.03 -11.81
C LEU A 197 -4.66 35.62 -11.27
N SER A 198 -5.93 35.27 -11.01
CA SER A 198 -6.30 33.91 -10.57
C SER A 198 -5.89 32.85 -11.59
N ALA A 199 -6.16 33.07 -12.89
CA ALA A 199 -5.80 32.14 -13.95
C ALA A 199 -4.27 31.98 -14.10
N GLN A 200 -3.51 33.07 -13.94
CA GLN A 200 -2.05 33.03 -13.95
C GLN A 200 -1.47 32.29 -12.73
N ILE A 201 -2.09 32.41 -11.55
CA ILE A 201 -1.70 31.64 -10.36
C ILE A 201 -2.00 30.15 -10.57
N ASP A 202 -3.19 29.79 -11.07
CA ASP A 202 -3.55 28.41 -11.39
C ASP A 202 -2.56 27.77 -12.39
N GLU A 203 -2.23 28.47 -13.47
CA GLU A 203 -1.31 28.00 -14.51
C GLU A 203 0.11 27.78 -13.99
N LEU A 204 0.62 28.71 -13.18
CA LEU A 204 1.96 28.61 -12.58
C LEU A 204 2.03 27.50 -11.51
N CYS A 205 0.99 27.33 -10.69
CA CYS A 205 0.90 26.21 -9.73
C CYS A 205 0.91 24.86 -10.47
N PHE A 206 0.13 24.73 -11.56
CA PHE A 206 0.13 23.54 -12.39
C PHE A 206 1.52 23.24 -12.98
N LYS A 207 2.19 24.25 -13.55
CA LYS A 207 3.55 24.11 -14.11
C LYS A 207 4.59 23.69 -13.07
N TYR A 208 4.56 24.27 -11.86
CA TYR A 208 5.47 23.91 -10.78
C TYR A 208 5.35 22.44 -10.37
N ILE A 209 4.10 21.96 -10.21
CA ILE A 209 3.79 20.57 -9.86
C ILE A 209 4.09 19.63 -11.03
N GLN A 210 3.81 20.03 -12.27
CA GLN A 210 4.13 19.23 -13.46
C GLN A 210 5.64 18.99 -13.55
N ASN A 211 6.47 20.03 -13.42
CA ASN A 211 7.92 19.91 -13.47
C ASN A 211 8.45 18.88 -12.44
N LEU A 212 7.88 18.84 -11.23
CA LEU A 212 8.24 17.88 -10.19
C LEU A 212 7.76 16.44 -10.46
N ASN A 213 6.68 16.29 -11.21
CA ASN A 213 6.12 14.99 -11.59
C ASN A 213 6.83 14.39 -12.81
N ASP A 214 7.19 15.23 -13.79
CA ASP A 214 7.82 14.85 -15.05
C ASP A 214 9.36 14.68 -14.90
N ASP A 215 9.94 15.16 -13.79
CA ASP A 215 11.35 14.96 -13.45
C ASP A 215 11.76 13.47 -13.46
N SER A 216 12.66 13.14 -14.38
CA SER A 216 13.17 11.79 -14.62
C SER A 216 14.64 11.64 -14.22
N MET A 217 15.21 12.61 -13.51
CA MET A 217 16.62 12.61 -13.12
C MET A 217 16.97 11.39 -12.25
N PHE A 218 18.18 10.87 -12.47
CA PHE A 218 18.73 9.72 -11.76
C PHE A 218 20.25 9.83 -11.60
N LEU A 219 20.79 9.09 -10.62
CA LEU A 219 22.22 8.91 -10.39
C LEU A 219 22.62 7.44 -10.59
N LEU A 220 23.91 7.21 -10.86
CA LEU A 220 24.46 5.91 -11.26
C LEU A 220 25.60 5.47 -10.34
N PHE A 221 25.32 4.48 -9.50
CA PHE A 221 26.23 3.97 -8.46
C PHE A 221 26.58 2.49 -8.68
N ASN A 222 27.76 2.07 -8.25
CA ASN A 222 28.12 0.66 -8.15
C ASN A 222 27.61 0.04 -6.82
N GLU A 223 27.71 -1.29 -6.68
CA GLU A 223 27.18 -2.01 -5.51
C GLU A 223 27.90 -1.66 -4.19
N ALA A 224 29.19 -1.33 -4.23
CA ALA A 224 29.92 -0.88 -3.04
C ALA A 224 29.55 0.56 -2.63
N GLU A 225 29.24 1.44 -3.60
CA GLU A 225 28.69 2.78 -3.36
C GLU A 225 27.28 2.73 -2.72
N LEU A 226 26.54 1.64 -2.90
CA LEU A 226 25.19 1.44 -2.34
C LEU A 226 25.17 0.54 -1.08
N ALA A 227 26.32 0.26 -0.47
CA ALA A 227 26.43 -0.64 0.68
C ALA A 227 25.55 -0.20 1.87
N GLY A 228 24.81 -1.15 2.44
CA GLY A 228 23.87 -0.94 3.55
C GLY A 228 22.40 -1.02 3.17
N LEU A 229 22.06 -0.73 1.90
CA LEU A 229 20.69 -0.88 1.39
C LEU A 229 20.20 -2.35 1.47
N PRO A 230 18.89 -2.58 1.69
CA PRO A 230 18.33 -3.93 1.71
C PRO A 230 18.60 -4.70 0.40
N PRO A 231 18.99 -5.99 0.44
CA PRO A 231 19.26 -6.75 -0.78
C PRO A 231 18.07 -6.82 -1.76
N GLN A 232 16.84 -6.82 -1.24
CA GLN A 232 15.61 -6.76 -2.05
C GLN A 232 15.48 -5.43 -2.83
N PHE A 233 15.84 -4.31 -2.21
CA PHE A 233 15.87 -3.01 -2.87
C PHE A 233 16.90 -3.00 -4.01
N LEU A 234 18.11 -3.53 -3.76
CA LEU A 234 19.19 -3.63 -4.77
C LEU A 234 18.88 -4.63 -5.92
N LYS A 235 17.98 -5.60 -5.72
CA LYS A 235 17.42 -6.43 -6.80
C LYS A 235 16.47 -5.63 -7.71
N GLY A 236 15.77 -4.63 -7.17
CA GLY A 236 14.70 -3.91 -7.86
C GLY A 236 15.16 -2.73 -8.73
N LEU A 237 16.41 -2.28 -8.58
CA LEU A 237 16.96 -1.15 -9.35
C LEU A 237 17.33 -1.55 -10.79
N ASP A 238 17.04 -0.66 -11.76
CA ASP A 238 17.55 -0.80 -13.13
C ASP A 238 19.09 -0.85 -13.13
N LYS A 239 19.67 -1.67 -14.00
CA LYS A 239 21.13 -1.84 -14.15
C LYS A 239 21.58 -1.55 -15.57
N LEU A 240 22.64 -0.77 -15.71
CA LEU A 240 23.31 -0.51 -16.98
C LEU A 240 24.34 -1.60 -17.32
N GLU A 241 24.72 -1.68 -18.60
CA GLU A 241 25.70 -2.64 -19.12
C GLU A 241 27.07 -2.59 -18.40
N ASN A 242 27.44 -1.42 -17.87
CA ASN A 242 28.68 -1.22 -17.10
C ASN A 242 28.56 -1.65 -15.61
N GLY A 243 27.45 -2.27 -15.21
CA GLY A 243 27.21 -2.77 -13.85
C GLY A 243 26.73 -1.71 -12.85
N LYS A 244 26.55 -0.44 -13.26
CA LYS A 244 25.98 0.59 -12.37
C LYS A 244 24.47 0.44 -12.23
N MET A 245 23.99 0.57 -11.00
CA MET A 245 22.58 0.66 -10.62
C MET A 245 22.08 2.10 -10.67
N LYS A 246 20.82 2.26 -11.09
CA LYS A 246 20.14 3.54 -11.24
C LYS A 246 19.30 3.87 -10.00
N ILE A 247 19.62 4.98 -9.33
CA ILE A 247 18.80 5.59 -8.28
C ILE A 247 18.07 6.78 -8.90
N SER A 248 16.76 6.68 -9.13
CA SER A 248 15.97 7.84 -9.55
C SER A 248 15.64 8.77 -8.39
N LEU A 249 15.45 10.06 -8.66
CA LEU A 249 15.11 11.08 -7.67
C LEU A 249 13.61 11.05 -7.28
N ARG A 250 13.06 9.84 -7.05
CA ARG A 250 11.71 9.64 -6.50
C ARG A 250 11.81 9.34 -5.02
N SER A 251 10.90 9.91 -4.21
CA SER A 251 11.05 9.98 -2.75
C SER A 251 11.22 8.62 -2.06
N HIS A 252 10.71 7.52 -2.63
CA HIS A 252 10.92 6.15 -2.12
C HIS A 252 12.36 5.62 -2.30
N HIS A 253 13.04 5.96 -3.41
CA HIS A 253 14.45 5.61 -3.61
C HIS A 253 15.36 6.49 -2.76
N VAL A 254 15.02 7.78 -2.66
CA VAL A 254 15.78 8.78 -1.90
C VAL A 254 15.73 8.48 -0.41
N ALA A 255 14.54 8.24 0.16
CA ALA A 255 14.38 7.85 1.56
C ALA A 255 15.15 6.57 1.88
N ALA A 256 15.10 5.55 1.03
CA ALA A 256 15.86 4.31 1.24
C ALA A 256 17.38 4.54 1.27
N VAL A 257 17.92 5.38 0.38
CA VAL A 257 19.35 5.75 0.43
C VAL A 257 19.68 6.52 1.71
N LEU A 258 18.87 7.51 2.08
CA LEU A 258 19.14 8.37 3.23
C LEU A 258 18.92 7.67 4.59
N GLU A 259 18.04 6.65 4.68
CA GLU A 259 17.88 5.82 5.89
C GLU A 259 18.93 4.72 6.01
N PHE A 260 19.30 4.02 4.93
CA PHE A 260 20.03 2.74 5.01
C PHE A 260 21.42 2.73 4.37
N CYS A 261 21.76 3.67 3.49
CA CYS A 261 23.07 3.65 2.82
C CYS A 261 24.19 4.09 3.79
N LYS A 262 25.15 3.20 4.04
CA LYS A 262 26.30 3.45 4.92
C LYS A 262 27.33 4.40 4.31
N ILE A 263 27.30 4.56 2.99
CA ILE A 263 28.28 5.37 2.26
C ILE A 263 27.88 6.85 2.30
N GLY A 264 28.48 7.62 3.20
CA GLY A 264 28.17 9.05 3.39
C GLY A 264 28.34 9.90 2.13
N THR A 265 29.27 9.56 1.22
CA THR A 265 29.39 10.23 -0.09
C THR A 265 28.22 9.93 -1.03
N THR A 266 27.60 8.76 -0.94
CA THR A 266 26.39 8.40 -1.70
C THR A 266 25.16 9.09 -1.13
N ARG A 267 24.98 9.10 0.20
CA ARG A 267 23.92 9.89 0.87
C ARG A 267 24.02 11.37 0.44
N ARG A 268 25.24 11.92 0.46
CA ARG A 268 25.59 13.26 -0.02
C ARG A 268 25.21 13.50 -1.48
N MET A 269 25.62 12.64 -2.41
CA MET A 269 25.30 12.80 -3.83
C MET A 269 23.79 12.73 -4.11
N VAL A 270 23.07 11.79 -3.48
CA VAL A 270 21.62 11.67 -3.62
C VAL A 270 20.89 12.86 -2.98
N SER A 271 21.30 13.29 -1.78
CA SER A 271 20.70 14.45 -1.09
C SER A 271 20.95 15.76 -1.85
N GLY A 272 22.12 15.95 -2.45
CA GLY A 272 22.43 17.14 -3.27
C GLY A 272 21.65 17.16 -4.58
N ALA A 273 21.58 16.04 -5.30
CA ALA A 273 20.80 15.95 -6.54
C ALA A 273 19.30 16.07 -6.29
N TYR A 274 18.77 15.41 -5.24
CA TYR A 274 17.39 15.61 -4.77
C TYR A 274 17.16 17.09 -4.43
N GLY A 275 18.11 17.66 -3.69
CA GLY A 275 18.24 19.07 -3.36
C GLY A 275 18.01 20.07 -4.51
N ASN A 276 18.37 19.72 -5.73
CA ASN A 276 18.31 20.64 -6.87
C ASN A 276 17.29 20.23 -7.95
N ARG A 277 16.31 19.39 -7.61
CA ARG A 277 15.25 18.97 -8.54
C ARG A 277 14.52 20.17 -9.15
N CYS A 278 14.37 20.16 -10.48
CA CYS A 278 13.80 21.25 -11.29
C CYS A 278 14.58 22.59 -11.27
N GLY A 279 15.55 22.78 -10.36
CA GLY A 279 16.46 23.92 -10.28
C GLY A 279 15.79 25.30 -10.43
N GLU A 280 16.52 26.22 -11.07
CA GLU A 280 16.12 27.61 -11.29
C GLU A 280 14.78 27.78 -12.03
N ILE A 281 14.35 26.79 -12.81
CA ILE A 281 13.07 26.83 -13.52
C ILE A 281 11.90 26.91 -12.52
N ASN A 282 11.92 26.05 -11.49
CA ASN A 282 10.89 26.07 -10.47
C ASN A 282 11.05 27.25 -9.50
N VAL A 283 12.27 27.71 -9.23
CA VAL A 283 12.52 28.89 -8.39
C VAL A 283 11.87 30.13 -9.02
N SER A 284 12.11 30.37 -10.31
CA SER A 284 11.51 31.49 -11.05
C SER A 284 9.98 31.39 -11.15
N ILE A 285 9.43 30.17 -11.23
CA ILE A 285 7.97 29.94 -11.14
C ILE A 285 7.45 30.27 -9.72
N LEU A 286 8.16 29.94 -8.65
CA LEU A 286 7.77 30.26 -7.27
C LEU A 286 7.83 31.77 -6.99
N GLU A 287 8.88 32.46 -7.45
CA GLU A 287 8.98 33.92 -7.40
C GLU A 287 7.81 34.58 -8.14
N SER A 288 7.51 34.10 -9.36
CA SER A 288 6.38 34.56 -10.15
C SER A 288 5.04 34.34 -9.43
N LEU A 289 4.84 33.17 -8.82
CA LEU A 289 3.66 32.83 -8.02
C LEU A 289 3.48 33.79 -6.85
N VAL A 290 4.54 34.01 -6.05
CA VAL A 290 4.54 34.95 -4.92
C VAL A 290 4.18 36.37 -5.37
N GLN A 291 4.76 36.84 -6.48
CA GLN A 291 4.44 38.15 -7.04
C GLN A 291 2.98 38.28 -7.51
N GLN A 292 2.41 37.29 -8.20
CA GLN A 292 0.99 37.37 -8.59
C GLN A 292 0.05 37.24 -7.38
N ARG A 293 0.41 36.40 -6.39
CA ARG A 293 -0.33 36.27 -5.11
C ARG A 293 -0.40 37.60 -4.35
N HIS A 294 0.71 38.33 -4.22
CA HIS A 294 0.69 39.67 -3.58
C HIS A 294 -0.16 40.68 -4.35
N LYS A 295 -0.11 40.70 -5.69
CA LYS A 295 -0.98 41.56 -6.52
C LYS A 295 -2.47 41.22 -6.33
N TYR A 296 -2.81 39.93 -6.32
CA TYR A 296 -4.17 39.43 -6.09
C TYR A 296 -4.71 39.87 -4.72
N ALA A 297 -3.92 39.73 -3.67
CA ALA A 297 -4.29 40.14 -2.31
C ALA A 297 -4.51 41.66 -2.20
N ARG A 298 -3.64 42.48 -2.82
CA ARG A 298 -3.74 43.95 -2.85
C ARG A 298 -4.94 44.45 -3.63
N LEU A 299 -5.30 43.75 -4.70
CA LEU A 299 -6.49 44.05 -5.49
C LEU A 299 -7.78 43.86 -4.68
N LEU A 300 -7.76 42.93 -3.71
CA LEU A 300 -8.81 42.70 -2.71
C LEU A 300 -8.68 43.56 -1.42
N GLY A 301 -7.67 44.43 -1.33
CA GLY A 301 -7.49 45.37 -0.20
C GLY A 301 -6.62 44.89 0.97
N TYR A 302 -5.97 43.73 0.85
CA TYR A 302 -5.02 43.21 1.85
C TYR A 302 -3.59 43.71 1.56
N SER A 303 -2.74 43.87 2.59
CA SER A 303 -1.36 44.38 2.42
C SER A 303 -0.43 43.39 1.72
N CYS A 304 -0.60 42.10 2.01
CA CYS A 304 0.19 40.97 1.49
C CYS A 304 -0.68 39.71 1.38
N TYR A 305 -0.18 38.68 0.70
CA TYR A 305 -0.95 37.44 0.51
C TYR A 305 -1.19 36.65 1.82
N ALA A 306 -0.24 36.66 2.75
CA ALA A 306 -0.39 35.97 4.02
C ALA A 306 -1.56 36.53 4.84
N GLU A 307 -1.78 37.85 4.81
CA GLU A 307 -2.94 38.47 5.45
C GLU A 307 -4.26 37.96 4.85
N TYR A 308 -4.36 37.97 3.52
CA TYR A 308 -5.50 37.41 2.77
C TYR A 308 -5.77 35.93 3.08
N ALA A 309 -4.72 35.12 3.25
CA ALA A 309 -4.81 33.68 3.48
C ALA A 309 -5.08 33.28 4.96
N ILE A 310 -4.76 34.16 5.92
CA ILE A 310 -4.80 33.87 7.37
C ILE A 310 -5.99 34.52 8.08
N ASP A 311 -6.55 35.62 7.54
CA ASP A 311 -7.79 36.29 8.02
C ASP A 311 -8.92 35.29 8.38
N VAL A 312 -9.19 34.36 7.47
CA VAL A 312 -10.25 33.35 7.62
C VAL A 312 -9.91 32.22 8.62
N ARG A 313 -8.67 32.16 9.13
CA ARG A 313 -8.13 31.09 9.99
C ARG A 313 -8.12 31.52 11.47
N MET A 314 -7.77 30.58 12.35
CA MET A 314 -7.72 30.84 13.81
C MET A 314 -6.64 31.85 14.22
N ALA A 315 -5.50 31.90 13.50
CA ALA A 315 -4.40 32.82 13.84
C ALA A 315 -4.69 34.29 13.52
N LYS A 316 -5.64 34.59 12.61
CA LYS A 316 -6.07 35.92 12.13
C LYS A 316 -5.01 36.78 11.43
N THR A 317 -3.75 36.79 11.85
CA THR A 317 -2.69 37.63 11.26
C THR A 317 -1.36 36.90 11.07
N PRO A 318 -0.54 37.25 10.06
CA PRO A 318 0.79 36.67 9.88
C PRO A 318 1.70 36.89 11.11
N LYS A 319 1.61 38.06 11.75
CA LYS A 319 2.37 38.39 12.96
C LYS A 319 2.18 37.36 14.08
N LYS A 320 0.94 36.92 14.34
CA LYS A 320 0.66 35.88 15.35
C LYS A 320 1.26 34.52 14.99
N VAL A 321 1.33 34.18 13.70
CA VAL A 321 2.00 32.97 13.23
C VAL A 321 3.52 33.07 13.42
N PHE A 322 4.12 34.21 13.11
CA PHE A 322 5.55 34.46 13.35
C PHE A 322 5.92 34.36 14.83
N GLU A 323 5.16 34.99 15.72
CA GLU A 323 5.36 34.92 17.17
C GLU A 323 5.23 33.48 17.67
N PHE A 324 4.20 32.73 17.21
CA PHE A 324 4.02 31.32 17.53
C PHE A 324 5.21 30.44 17.09
N LEU A 325 5.63 30.55 15.82
CA LEU A 325 6.72 29.74 15.27
C LEU A 325 8.06 30.05 15.93
N LYS A 326 8.39 31.34 16.14
CA LYS A 326 9.64 31.73 16.81
C LYS A 326 9.67 31.29 18.27
N ASN A 327 8.60 31.52 19.03
CA ASN A 327 8.53 31.10 20.44
C ASN A 327 8.72 29.58 20.56
N LEU A 328 8.03 28.80 19.72
CA LEU A 328 8.18 27.34 19.70
C LEU A 328 9.61 26.91 19.32
N SER A 329 10.22 27.54 18.31
CA SER A 329 11.61 27.26 17.92
C SER A 329 12.61 27.53 19.05
N THR A 330 12.50 28.69 19.72
CA THR A 330 13.35 29.05 20.86
C THR A 330 13.24 28.03 21.98
N SER A 331 12.03 27.60 22.33
CA SER A 331 11.81 26.58 23.37
C SER A 331 12.33 25.17 23.04
N LEU A 332 12.66 24.90 21.78
CA LEU A 332 13.14 23.59 21.31
C LEU A 332 14.65 23.53 21.07
N THR A 333 15.34 24.66 20.98
CA THR A 333 16.78 24.75 20.66
C THR A 333 17.64 23.81 21.53
N ASP A 334 17.49 23.89 22.85
CA ASP A 334 18.22 23.07 23.81
C ASP A 334 18.04 21.55 23.65
N LEU A 335 16.90 21.12 23.10
CA LEU A 335 16.59 19.71 22.88
C LEU A 335 17.07 19.26 21.48
N ALA A 336 16.88 20.11 20.47
CA ALA A 336 17.39 19.89 19.11
C ALA A 336 18.93 19.79 19.08
N MET A 337 19.64 20.63 19.85
CA MET A 337 21.11 20.54 19.95
C MET A 337 21.55 19.21 20.59
N LYS A 338 20.96 18.79 21.71
CA LYS A 338 21.27 17.51 22.37
C LYS A 338 20.94 16.30 21.46
N GLU A 339 19.87 16.40 20.68
CA GLU A 339 19.53 15.42 19.64
C GLU A 339 20.61 15.39 18.55
N LEU A 340 21.04 16.54 18.03
CA LEU A 340 22.06 16.64 17.00
C LEU A 340 23.43 16.15 17.47
N ASP A 341 23.85 16.51 18.69
CA ASP A 341 25.11 16.08 19.26
C ASP A 341 25.15 14.56 19.43
N THR A 342 24.02 13.93 19.78
CA THR A 342 23.88 12.45 19.81
C THR A 342 24.15 11.82 18.44
N LEU A 343 23.68 12.45 17.35
CA LEU A 343 23.91 11.96 15.98
C LEU A 343 25.38 12.19 15.54
N LYS A 344 25.95 13.35 15.87
CA LYS A 344 27.37 13.68 15.62
C LYS A 344 28.30 12.69 16.31
N ASP A 345 28.00 12.36 17.57
CA ASP A 345 28.72 11.38 18.36
C ASP A 345 28.69 9.96 17.76
N LEU A 346 27.61 9.60 17.05
CA LEU A 346 27.50 8.31 16.37
C LEU A 346 28.22 8.31 15.02
N LYS A 347 28.14 9.40 14.24
CA LYS A 347 28.97 9.57 13.02
C LYS A 347 30.46 9.52 13.35
N LYS A 348 30.89 10.17 14.43
CA LYS A 348 32.27 10.15 14.93
C LYS A 348 32.77 8.74 15.28
N LYS A 349 31.86 7.81 15.64
CA LYS A 349 32.16 6.40 15.95
C LYS A 349 32.11 5.49 14.72
N GLU A 350 31.23 5.74 13.75
CA GLU A 350 31.06 4.90 12.54
C GLU A 350 31.92 5.34 11.34
N GLU A 351 32.07 6.65 11.11
CA GLU A 351 32.79 7.23 9.96
C GLU A 351 34.06 8.00 10.39
N GLY A 352 34.14 8.49 11.63
CA GLY A 352 35.23 9.33 12.13
C GLY A 352 34.92 10.83 12.10
N GLU A 353 35.94 11.68 12.17
CA GLU A 353 35.84 13.15 12.30
C GLU A 353 35.33 13.88 11.01
N PHE A 354 34.56 13.22 10.15
CA PHE A 354 33.97 13.84 8.97
C PHE A 354 32.83 14.80 9.36
N PRO A 355 32.78 16.04 8.83
CA PRO A 355 31.77 17.02 9.24
C PRO A 355 30.34 16.58 8.91
N PHE A 356 29.54 16.38 9.96
CA PHE A 356 28.12 16.03 9.91
C PHE A 356 27.32 17.09 9.14
N GLY A 357 26.49 16.66 8.19
CA GLY A 357 25.50 17.51 7.52
C GLY A 357 24.12 16.86 7.51
N ILE A 358 23.10 17.52 6.96
CA ILE A 358 21.73 16.99 6.98
C ILE A 358 21.50 15.82 6.00
N GLU A 359 22.48 15.50 5.14
CA GLU A 359 22.57 14.19 4.44
C GLU A 359 22.80 13.00 5.40
N ASP A 360 23.22 13.26 6.64
CA ASP A 360 23.52 12.25 7.64
C ASP A 360 22.35 12.01 8.63
N VAL A 361 21.37 12.92 8.69
CA VAL A 361 20.33 12.92 9.74
C VAL A 361 19.49 11.66 9.71
N LEU A 362 18.88 11.31 8.58
CA LEU A 362 17.98 10.15 8.50
C LEU A 362 18.71 8.84 8.82
N TYR A 363 19.94 8.66 8.30
CA TYR A 363 20.76 7.48 8.59
C TYR A 363 21.07 7.37 10.08
N TYR A 364 21.61 8.41 10.73
CA TYR A 364 21.95 8.29 12.15
C TYR A 364 20.73 8.26 13.08
N VAL A 365 19.60 8.89 12.71
CA VAL A 365 18.32 8.70 13.41
C VAL A 365 17.93 7.23 13.35
N LYS A 366 17.94 6.62 12.15
CA LYS A 366 17.63 5.20 11.96
C LYS A 366 18.56 4.29 12.76
N ARG A 367 19.88 4.55 12.71
CA ARG A 367 20.90 3.80 13.46
C ARG A 367 20.71 3.90 14.97
N VAL A 368 20.27 5.04 15.51
CA VAL A 368 19.94 5.17 16.95
C VAL A 368 18.63 4.46 17.29
N GLU A 369 17.62 4.46 16.40
CA GLU A 369 16.40 3.70 16.63
C GLU A 369 16.67 2.18 16.69
N GLU A 370 17.45 1.66 15.74
CA GLU A 370 17.91 0.26 15.70
C GLU A 370 18.73 -0.15 16.93
N GLN A 371 19.51 0.77 17.51
CA GLN A 371 20.35 0.51 18.69
C GLN A 371 19.62 0.75 20.02
N GLY A 372 18.59 1.59 20.02
CA GLY A 372 17.93 2.09 21.23
C GLY A 372 16.58 1.45 21.55
N TYR A 373 15.94 0.78 20.57
CA TYR A 373 14.60 0.23 20.73
C TYR A 373 14.49 -1.22 20.22
N ASP A 374 14.31 -2.14 21.14
CA ASP A 374 13.91 -3.53 20.85
C ASP A 374 12.42 -3.55 20.43
N LEU A 375 12.17 -3.36 19.13
CA LEU A 375 10.85 -3.19 18.52
C LEU A 375 10.74 -3.94 17.17
N ASP A 376 10.30 -5.20 17.20
CA ASP A 376 9.88 -5.89 15.98
C ASP A 376 8.47 -5.41 15.56
N PHE A 377 8.43 -4.52 14.57
CA PHE A 377 7.17 -4.04 13.98
C PHE A 377 6.37 -5.15 13.24
N GLY A 378 7.02 -6.25 12.84
CA GLY A 378 6.40 -7.46 12.31
C GLY A 378 5.76 -8.34 13.40
N GLU A 379 6.31 -8.36 14.61
CA GLU A 379 5.63 -8.92 15.79
C GLU A 379 4.43 -8.04 16.17
N ILE A 380 4.63 -6.72 16.31
CA ILE A 380 3.59 -5.75 16.68
C ILE A 380 2.38 -5.83 15.73
N LYS A 381 2.60 -5.99 14.42
CA LYS A 381 1.54 -6.14 13.41
C LYS A 381 0.58 -7.30 13.71
N GLN A 382 1.02 -8.37 14.37
CA GLN A 382 0.18 -9.54 14.70
C GLN A 382 -0.89 -9.21 15.75
N TYR A 383 -0.65 -8.20 16.60
CA TYR A 383 -1.60 -7.74 17.62
C TYR A 383 -2.67 -6.77 17.07
N LEU A 384 -2.58 -6.38 15.79
CA LEU A 384 -3.37 -5.32 15.18
C LEU A 384 -4.33 -5.79 14.03
N PRO A 385 -5.14 -6.87 14.17
CA PRO A 385 -6.20 -7.16 13.20
C PRO A 385 -7.21 -5.99 13.10
N ILE A 386 -7.57 -5.59 11.88
CA ILE A 386 -8.51 -4.48 11.65
C ILE A 386 -9.84 -4.62 12.40
N SER A 387 -10.34 -5.84 12.59
CA SER A 387 -11.57 -6.11 13.36
C SER A 387 -11.42 -5.84 14.86
N VAL A 388 -10.24 -6.09 15.44
CA VAL A 388 -9.90 -5.74 16.83
C VAL A 388 -9.69 -4.24 16.96
N VAL A 389 -8.96 -3.63 16.02
CA VAL A 389 -8.66 -2.19 16.02
C VAL A 389 -9.95 -1.35 15.89
N LEU A 390 -10.85 -1.68 14.96
CA LEU A 390 -12.15 -1.01 14.83
C LEU A 390 -13.01 -1.15 16.10
N SER A 391 -13.05 -2.35 16.69
CA SER A 391 -13.79 -2.58 17.96
C SER A 391 -13.19 -1.78 19.13
N GLY A 392 -11.87 -1.60 19.14
CA GLY A 392 -11.15 -0.73 20.07
C GLY A 392 -11.52 0.75 19.88
N ILE A 393 -11.30 1.29 18.67
CA ILE A 393 -11.68 2.66 18.27
C ILE A 393 -13.13 2.95 18.65
N PHE A 394 -14.05 2.05 18.28
CA PHE A 394 -15.47 2.19 18.63
C PHE A 394 -15.65 2.27 20.14
N LYS A 395 -15.08 1.35 20.94
CA LYS A 395 -15.24 1.36 22.39
C LYS A 395 -14.67 2.63 23.07
N ILE A 396 -13.60 3.19 22.55
CA ILE A 396 -13.01 4.45 23.05
C ILE A 396 -13.97 5.60 22.78
N VAL A 397 -14.42 5.73 21.54
CA VAL A 397 -15.41 6.74 21.10
C VAL A 397 -16.74 6.57 21.86
N GLN A 398 -17.18 5.34 22.18
CA GLN A 398 -18.34 5.07 23.03
C GLN A 398 -18.23 5.71 24.41
N ASP A 399 -17.13 5.37 25.09
CA ASP A 399 -16.96 5.66 26.50
C ASP A 399 -16.69 7.15 26.70
N LEU A 400 -15.78 7.72 25.90
CA LEU A 400 -15.36 9.12 26.02
C LEU A 400 -16.52 10.11 25.79
N PHE A 401 -17.40 9.83 24.84
CA PHE A 401 -18.36 10.81 24.34
C PHE A 401 -19.86 10.46 24.59
N GLY A 402 -20.19 9.36 25.28
CA GLY A 402 -21.56 9.03 25.71
C GLY A 402 -22.52 8.66 24.57
N LEU A 403 -22.27 7.53 23.91
CA LEU A 403 -22.57 7.29 22.50
C LEU A 403 -23.20 5.89 22.20
N ARG A 404 -23.96 5.64 21.08
CA ARG A 404 -24.55 4.31 20.65
C ARG A 404 -24.69 3.98 19.12
N PHE A 405 -24.10 2.88 18.57
CA PHE A 405 -23.80 2.56 17.13
C PHE A 405 -24.50 1.26 16.69
N GLU A 406 -25.38 1.26 15.71
CA GLU A 406 -26.02 0.01 15.27
C GLU A 406 -25.73 -0.24 13.79
N GLU A 407 -24.98 -1.31 13.49
CA GLU A 407 -24.64 -1.69 12.12
C GLU A 407 -25.90 -2.05 11.33
N ILE A 408 -26.03 -1.44 10.15
CA ILE A 408 -27.20 -1.55 9.29
C ILE A 408 -26.94 -2.64 8.24
N ALA A 409 -27.28 -3.88 8.59
CA ALA A 409 -27.29 -4.98 7.64
C ALA A 409 -28.20 -4.66 6.42
N GLY A 410 -27.75 -4.96 5.21
CA GLY A 410 -28.51 -4.71 3.97
C GLY A 410 -28.65 -3.23 3.59
N ALA A 411 -27.80 -2.34 4.12
CA ALA A 411 -27.77 -0.94 3.71
C ALA A 411 -27.37 -0.77 2.24
N ASP A 412 -28.01 0.15 1.52
CA ASP A 412 -27.54 0.60 0.20
C ASP A 412 -26.12 1.21 0.29
N VAL A 413 -25.24 0.73 -0.60
CA VAL A 413 -23.78 0.94 -0.66
C VAL A 413 -23.28 0.74 -2.11
N TRP A 414 -22.13 1.35 -2.45
CA TRP A 414 -21.47 1.22 -3.76
C TRP A 414 -20.56 -0.02 -3.90
N HIS A 415 -20.21 -0.70 -2.81
CA HIS A 415 -19.36 -1.89 -2.82
C HIS A 415 -19.72 -2.81 -1.64
N CYS A 416 -19.62 -4.12 -1.81
CA CYS A 416 -20.05 -5.13 -0.83
C CYS A 416 -19.31 -5.05 0.53
N ASP A 417 -18.08 -4.54 0.51
CA ASP A 417 -17.23 -4.38 1.70
C ASP A 417 -17.58 -3.17 2.58
N VAL A 418 -18.46 -2.28 2.10
CA VAL A 418 -18.74 -1.00 2.75
C VAL A 418 -19.72 -1.25 3.89
N ARG A 419 -19.27 -0.99 5.12
CA ARG A 419 -20.09 -1.19 6.33
C ARG A 419 -20.74 0.13 6.72
N VAL A 420 -22.00 0.08 7.13
CA VAL A 420 -22.78 1.29 7.48
C VAL A 420 -23.27 1.18 8.91
N PHE A 421 -22.93 2.16 9.73
CA PHE A 421 -23.36 2.26 11.12
C PHE A 421 -24.38 3.38 11.25
N SER A 422 -25.52 3.08 11.87
CA SER A 422 -26.41 4.08 12.47
C SER A 422 -25.87 4.49 13.83
N VAL A 423 -26.21 5.69 14.27
CA VAL A 423 -25.39 6.42 15.23
C VAL A 423 -26.30 7.24 16.13
N LEU A 424 -26.32 6.97 17.42
CA LEU A 424 -27.34 7.41 18.39
C LEU A 424 -26.70 7.88 19.71
N ASP A 425 -27.40 8.69 20.48
CA ASP A 425 -26.97 9.11 21.83
C ASP A 425 -27.12 7.98 22.86
N LEU A 426 -26.17 7.80 23.79
CA LEU A 426 -26.29 6.74 24.80
C LEU A 426 -27.37 7.04 25.84
N GLY A 427 -27.46 8.29 26.33
CA GLY A 427 -28.39 8.67 27.39
C GLY A 427 -29.83 8.81 26.89
N SER A 428 -30.03 9.44 25.73
CA SER A 428 -31.36 9.74 25.18
C SER A 428 -31.82 8.79 24.06
N SER A 429 -30.98 7.88 23.57
CA SER A 429 -31.24 7.05 22.38
C SER A 429 -31.62 7.84 21.11
N LYS A 430 -31.41 9.15 21.08
CA LYS A 430 -31.68 10.00 19.91
C LYS A 430 -30.77 9.58 18.77
N LEU A 431 -31.33 9.28 17.58
CA LEU A 431 -30.53 9.12 16.35
C LEU A 431 -29.78 10.44 16.06
N LEU A 432 -28.45 10.35 16.07
CA LEU A 432 -27.49 11.44 15.93
C LEU A 432 -26.74 11.42 14.60
N GLY A 433 -26.70 10.32 13.84
CA GLY A 433 -25.93 10.25 12.59
C GLY A 433 -25.97 8.92 11.82
N TYR A 434 -25.10 8.86 10.80
CA TYR A 434 -24.70 7.66 10.08
C TYR A 434 -23.21 7.74 9.70
N CYS A 435 -22.52 6.60 9.67
CA CYS A 435 -21.13 6.50 9.23
C CYS A 435 -20.93 5.31 8.28
N TYR A 436 -20.38 5.57 7.10
CA TYR A 436 -19.95 4.58 6.11
C TYR A 436 -18.45 4.30 6.29
N LEU A 437 -18.04 3.04 6.37
CA LEU A 437 -16.64 2.63 6.42
C LEU A 437 -16.28 1.86 5.15
N ASP A 438 -15.42 2.46 4.32
CA ASP A 438 -14.87 1.86 3.10
C ASP A 438 -13.35 1.68 3.26
N LEU A 439 -12.97 0.60 3.95
CA LEU A 439 -11.62 0.48 4.51
C LEU A 439 -10.62 -0.25 3.62
N PHE A 440 -11.07 -1.06 2.66
CA PHE A 440 -10.21 -2.00 1.96
C PHE A 440 -9.74 -1.52 0.58
N SER A 441 -8.51 -1.86 0.21
CA SER A 441 -7.95 -1.60 -1.12
C SER A 441 -8.68 -2.36 -2.24
N ARG A 442 -8.87 -1.69 -3.39
CA ARG A 442 -9.38 -2.25 -4.65
C ARG A 442 -9.08 -1.29 -5.81
N GLU A 443 -9.20 -1.77 -7.05
CA GLU A 443 -9.02 -0.96 -8.25
C GLU A 443 -9.98 0.24 -8.31
N GLY A 444 -9.53 1.36 -8.89
CA GLY A 444 -10.34 2.56 -9.10
C GLY A 444 -10.71 3.36 -7.83
N LYS A 445 -10.28 2.91 -6.65
CA LYS A 445 -10.51 3.59 -5.37
C LYS A 445 -9.38 4.58 -5.05
N TYR A 446 -9.74 5.74 -4.50
CA TYR A 446 -8.84 6.80 -4.04
C TYR A 446 -7.75 6.29 -3.08
N GLY A 447 -6.48 6.49 -3.44
CA GLY A 447 -5.30 5.82 -2.86
C GLY A 447 -4.85 6.25 -1.46
N HIS A 448 -5.56 7.15 -0.79
CA HIS A 448 -5.20 7.63 0.56
C HIS A 448 -6.33 7.37 1.56
N THR A 449 -6.05 7.54 2.85
CA THR A 449 -7.10 7.56 3.88
C THR A 449 -7.64 8.99 3.99
N CYS A 450 -8.97 9.13 4.13
CA CYS A 450 -9.64 10.42 4.38
C CYS A 450 -11.08 10.23 4.89
N VAL A 451 -11.60 11.22 5.62
CA VAL A 451 -13.04 11.37 5.89
C VAL A 451 -13.70 12.36 4.93
N LEU A 452 -14.85 11.95 4.39
CA LEU A 452 -15.74 12.78 3.58
C LEU A 452 -17.10 12.96 4.28
N ALA A 453 -17.60 14.20 4.34
CA ALA A 453 -18.97 14.46 4.76
C ALA A 453 -19.93 14.25 3.58
N LEU A 454 -20.75 13.20 3.64
CA LEU A 454 -21.78 12.91 2.63
C LEU A 454 -23.07 13.70 2.87
N GLN A 455 -23.36 14.07 4.13
CA GLN A 455 -24.51 14.90 4.49
C GLN A 455 -24.25 15.66 5.80
N ASN A 456 -24.49 16.98 5.79
CA ASN A 456 -24.37 17.84 6.97
C ASN A 456 -25.73 18.05 7.65
N SER A 457 -25.71 18.54 8.89
CA SER A 457 -26.88 19.08 9.58
C SER A 457 -27.30 20.36 8.90
N ALA A 458 -28.60 20.56 8.94
CA ALA A 458 -29.26 21.84 8.96
C ALA A 458 -30.53 21.63 9.79
N LEU A 459 -31.02 22.71 10.39
CA LEU A 459 -32.44 22.80 10.67
C LEU A 459 -33.11 23.20 9.35
N THR A 460 -34.09 22.42 8.89
CA THR A 460 -34.94 22.87 7.77
C THR A 460 -35.85 24.01 8.24
N ILE A 461 -36.43 24.75 7.30
CA ILE A 461 -37.46 25.77 7.59
C ILE A 461 -38.62 25.20 8.42
N SER A 462 -38.91 23.91 8.31
CA SER A 462 -39.89 23.18 9.13
C SER A 462 -39.41 22.74 10.53
N GLY A 463 -38.23 23.19 10.98
CA GLY A 463 -37.64 22.86 12.29
C GLY A 463 -37.09 21.43 12.40
N ALA A 464 -37.06 20.65 11.32
CA ALA A 464 -36.57 19.27 11.35
C ALA A 464 -35.04 19.22 11.19
N GLN A 465 -34.36 18.50 12.09
CA GLN A 465 -32.91 18.32 12.01
C GLN A 465 -32.53 17.30 10.93
N GLN A 466 -31.73 17.72 9.95
CA GLN A 466 -31.06 16.84 9.00
C GLN A 466 -29.94 16.05 9.71
N ILE A 467 -29.90 14.74 9.53
CA ILE A 467 -28.98 13.83 10.23
C ILE A 467 -27.62 13.79 9.50
N PRO A 468 -26.46 13.78 10.19
CA PRO A 468 -25.16 13.66 9.53
C PRO A 468 -25.00 12.31 8.84
N ILE A 469 -24.24 12.32 7.75
CA ILE A 469 -23.72 11.11 7.13
C ILE A 469 -22.25 11.37 6.78
N ALA A 470 -21.34 10.58 7.35
CA ALA A 470 -19.90 10.62 7.05
C ALA A 470 -19.45 9.33 6.34
N LEU A 471 -18.35 9.40 5.61
CA LEU A 471 -17.67 8.28 4.95
C LEU A 471 -16.18 8.33 5.32
N LEU A 472 -15.66 7.25 5.90
CA LEU A 472 -14.23 7.00 6.07
C LEU A 472 -13.73 6.11 4.92
N ILE A 473 -12.82 6.63 4.10
CA ILE A 473 -12.08 5.89 3.08
C ILE A 473 -10.73 5.49 3.69
N SER A 474 -10.31 4.23 3.54
CA SER A 474 -8.93 3.79 3.81
C SER A 474 -8.45 2.75 2.79
N GLN A 475 -7.18 2.35 2.92
CA GLN A 475 -6.44 1.45 2.03
C GLN A 475 -5.82 0.28 2.83
N CYS A 476 -6.60 -0.31 3.72
CA CYS A 476 -6.24 -1.53 4.42
C CYS A 476 -6.20 -2.71 3.43
N GLN A 477 -5.18 -3.55 3.54
CA GLN A 477 -5.13 -4.80 2.77
C GLN A 477 -6.17 -5.80 3.27
N LYS A 478 -6.64 -6.67 2.37
CA LYS A 478 -7.45 -7.84 2.69
C LYS A 478 -6.57 -9.08 2.72
N ASP A 479 -6.76 -9.92 3.72
CA ASP A 479 -6.28 -11.30 3.66
C ASP A 479 -7.16 -12.11 2.70
N ALA A 480 -6.61 -13.21 2.17
CA ALA A 480 -7.20 -13.94 1.05
C ALA A 480 -8.57 -14.60 1.35
N ASP A 481 -8.96 -14.73 2.62
CA ASP A 481 -10.28 -15.22 3.04
C ASP A 481 -11.37 -14.13 3.09
N GLY A 482 -11.01 -12.88 2.80
CA GLY A 482 -11.91 -11.73 2.85
C GLY A 482 -12.10 -11.13 4.24
N SER A 483 -11.39 -11.62 5.26
CA SER A 483 -11.54 -11.20 6.65
C SER A 483 -10.29 -10.50 7.23
N SER A 484 -10.52 -9.70 8.27
CA SER A 484 -9.56 -9.24 9.31
C SER A 484 -8.07 -8.95 8.97
N GLY A 485 -7.76 -8.34 7.83
CA GLY A 485 -6.40 -7.88 7.47
C GLY A 485 -5.63 -7.21 8.63
N LEU A 486 -4.37 -7.62 8.82
CA LEU A 486 -3.47 -7.09 9.85
C LEU A 486 -2.93 -5.68 9.49
N LEU A 487 -3.04 -4.74 10.43
CA LEU A 487 -2.57 -3.35 10.26
C LEU A 487 -1.16 -3.13 10.81
N ARG A 488 -0.37 -2.31 10.12
CA ARG A 488 0.87 -1.70 10.66
C ARG A 488 0.51 -0.68 11.75
N PHE A 489 1.42 -0.42 12.69
CA PHE A 489 1.19 0.61 13.73
C PHE A 489 0.91 2.01 13.12
N SER A 490 1.57 2.36 12.02
CA SER A 490 1.28 3.58 11.26
C SER A 490 -0.14 3.59 10.66
N GLU A 491 -0.62 2.47 10.13
CA GLU A 491 -1.99 2.35 9.60
C GLU A 491 -3.03 2.45 10.72
N VAL A 492 -2.75 1.92 11.91
CA VAL A 492 -3.59 2.13 13.10
C VAL A 492 -3.61 3.61 13.49
N VAL A 493 -2.45 4.28 13.53
CA VAL A 493 -2.39 5.72 13.83
C VAL A 493 -3.14 6.57 12.79
N SER A 494 -3.04 6.24 11.50
CA SER A 494 -3.81 6.93 10.44
C SER A 494 -5.31 6.65 10.53
N LEU A 495 -5.71 5.39 10.76
CA LEU A 495 -7.12 5.02 10.94
C LEU A 495 -7.71 5.72 12.17
N PHE A 496 -6.94 5.85 13.26
CA PHE A 496 -7.36 6.59 14.46
C PHE A 496 -7.35 8.11 14.26
N HIS A 497 -6.39 8.67 13.51
CA HIS A 497 -6.38 10.09 13.16
C HIS A 497 -7.70 10.48 12.47
N GLU A 498 -8.10 9.68 11.48
CA GLU A 498 -9.30 9.88 10.67
C GLU A 498 -10.60 9.50 11.41
N PHE A 499 -10.54 8.63 12.43
CA PHE A 499 -11.66 8.43 13.38
C PHE A 499 -11.73 9.47 14.51
N GLY A 500 -10.66 10.25 14.70
CA GLY A 500 -10.49 11.23 15.77
C GLY A 500 -9.67 10.72 16.97
N HIS A 501 -8.41 11.17 17.07
CA HIS A 501 -7.55 11.25 18.26
C HIS A 501 -7.44 10.07 19.26
N VAL A 502 -6.25 9.45 19.28
CA VAL A 502 -5.60 8.69 20.40
C VAL A 502 -6.04 7.23 20.67
N ASP A 503 -5.42 6.33 19.91
CA ASP A 503 -4.70 5.10 20.33
C ASP A 503 -5.07 4.43 21.69
N ILE A 504 -5.68 3.22 21.62
CA ILE A 504 -5.55 2.16 22.65
C ILE A 504 -5.56 0.77 21.98
N THR A 505 -4.76 -0.17 22.51
CA THR A 505 -5.00 -1.63 22.37
C THR A 505 -4.90 -2.35 23.73
N LYS A 506 -5.41 -3.59 23.80
CA LYS A 506 -5.19 -4.49 24.94
C LYS A 506 -3.69 -4.85 25.05
N PRO A 507 -3.18 -5.23 26.25
CA PRO A 507 -1.77 -5.08 26.56
C PRO A 507 -0.83 -5.93 25.69
N ILE A 508 -0.33 -5.28 24.63
CA ILE A 508 1.10 -5.29 24.32
C ILE A 508 1.85 -5.08 25.65
N LYS A 509 2.95 -5.81 25.86
CA LYS A 509 3.69 -5.77 27.14
C LYS A 509 4.07 -4.32 27.51
N ASP A 510 4.05 -4.07 28.81
CA ASP A 510 4.16 -2.73 29.40
C ASP A 510 5.52 -2.06 29.14
N ASP A 511 6.54 -2.83 28.75
CA ASP A 511 7.85 -2.41 28.27
C ASP A 511 7.83 -2.00 26.78
N VAL A 512 7.28 -2.84 25.90
CA VAL A 512 7.10 -2.55 24.46
C VAL A 512 6.22 -1.32 24.26
N CYS A 513 5.14 -1.14 25.04
CA CYS A 513 4.35 0.09 25.06
C CYS A 513 5.18 1.34 25.42
N LYS A 514 6.16 1.22 26.32
CA LYS A 514 7.06 2.34 26.68
C LYS A 514 8.12 2.57 25.60
N SER A 515 8.61 1.51 24.94
CA SER A 515 9.51 1.60 23.79
C SER A 515 8.85 2.28 22.60
N ILE A 516 7.61 1.91 22.21
CA ILE A 516 6.84 2.58 21.14
C ILE A 516 6.64 4.07 21.46
N LYS A 517 6.29 4.41 22.71
CA LYS A 517 6.12 5.80 23.15
C LYS A 517 7.44 6.59 23.08
N ARG A 518 8.58 6.00 23.47
CA ARG A 518 9.91 6.63 23.34
C ARG A 518 10.29 6.82 21.88
N TRP A 519 10.17 5.78 21.05
CA TRP A 519 10.42 5.81 19.61
C TRP A 519 9.63 6.93 18.92
N ARG A 520 8.33 7.06 19.19
CA ARG A 520 7.48 8.15 18.68
C ARG A 520 7.96 9.57 19.07
N THR A 521 8.75 9.70 20.13
CA THR A 521 9.37 10.97 20.56
C THR A 521 10.84 11.11 20.19
N SER A 522 11.44 10.09 19.58
CA SER A 522 12.82 10.08 19.11
C SER A 522 13.03 11.16 18.05
N PHE A 523 14.15 11.89 18.14
CA PHE A 523 14.58 12.99 17.27
C PHE A 523 13.49 14.02 16.88
N SER A 524 12.49 14.17 17.74
CA SER A 524 11.24 14.87 17.41
C SER A 524 11.28 16.38 17.70
N ALA A 525 12.43 16.91 18.16
CA ALA A 525 12.72 18.33 18.14
C ALA A 525 13.46 18.73 16.86
N LEU A 526 14.41 17.93 16.36
CA LEU A 526 15.06 18.17 15.07
C LEU A 526 14.07 18.19 13.89
N LYS A 527 13.19 17.17 13.78
CA LYS A 527 12.14 17.16 12.73
C LYS A 527 11.22 18.39 12.83
N LEU A 528 10.91 18.83 14.04
CA LEU A 528 10.05 19.99 14.27
C LEU A 528 10.74 21.34 14.01
N LYS A 529 12.06 21.45 14.25
CA LYS A 529 12.84 22.62 13.80
C LYS A 529 12.76 22.78 12.28
N GLN A 530 12.79 21.68 11.53
CA GLN A 530 12.63 21.71 10.08
C GLN A 530 11.21 22.07 9.64
N ASP A 531 10.18 21.51 10.29
CA ASP A 531 8.78 21.91 10.09
C ASP A 531 8.59 23.43 10.33
N ILE A 532 9.25 23.99 11.36
CA ILE A 532 9.22 25.42 11.67
C ILE A 532 9.99 26.24 10.62
N LEU A 533 11.15 25.78 10.13
CA LEU A 533 11.87 26.43 9.03
C LEU A 533 11.00 26.56 7.77
N CYS A 534 10.34 25.47 7.35
CA CYS A 534 9.40 25.50 6.22
C CYS A 534 8.22 26.44 6.48
N GLY A 535 7.70 26.45 7.71
CA GLY A 535 6.64 27.39 8.14
C GLY A 535 7.09 28.85 8.09
N LEU A 536 8.28 29.18 8.59
CA LEU A 536 8.81 30.55 8.59
C LEU A 536 9.09 31.04 7.17
N PHE A 537 9.67 30.19 6.31
CA PHE A 537 9.87 30.51 4.89
C PHE A 537 8.54 30.80 4.17
N ASP A 538 7.55 29.91 4.29
CA ASP A 538 6.19 30.10 3.73
C ASP A 538 5.54 31.41 4.18
N GLN A 539 5.65 31.73 5.47
CA GLN A 539 5.12 32.98 5.99
C GLN A 539 5.87 34.20 5.46
N ILE A 540 7.20 34.16 5.30
CA ILE A 540 8.01 35.32 4.88
C ILE A 540 7.73 35.66 3.42
N ILE A 541 7.83 34.68 2.50
CA ILE A 541 7.61 34.93 1.07
C ILE A 541 6.21 35.48 0.78
N HIS A 542 5.19 35.05 1.54
CA HIS A 542 3.83 35.55 1.41
C HIS A 542 3.53 36.81 2.25
N SER A 543 4.46 37.30 3.08
CA SER A 543 4.26 38.50 3.92
C SER A 543 4.98 39.76 3.42
N ALA A 544 6.14 39.65 2.77
CA ALA A 544 6.91 40.81 2.31
C ALA A 544 7.20 40.78 0.80
N ASP A 545 7.56 41.93 0.25
CA ASP A 545 7.88 42.15 -1.17
C ASP A 545 9.34 41.91 -1.50
N ASN A 546 9.61 41.62 -2.79
CA ASN A 546 10.94 41.65 -3.39
C ASN A 546 12.01 40.82 -2.65
N ILE A 547 11.60 39.73 -2.01
CA ILE A 547 12.49 38.82 -1.31
C ILE A 547 13.26 37.98 -2.33
N ASP A 548 14.59 37.99 -2.22
CA ASP A 548 15.43 36.94 -2.80
C ASP A 548 15.13 35.62 -2.06
N ILE A 549 14.47 34.71 -2.78
CA ILE A 549 14.03 33.43 -2.23
C ILE A 549 15.20 32.49 -1.90
N GLN A 550 16.32 32.61 -2.61
CA GLN A 550 17.51 31.79 -2.37
C GLN A 550 18.26 32.27 -1.13
N GLU A 551 18.49 33.58 -1.03
CA GLU A 551 19.17 34.21 0.09
C GLU A 551 18.36 34.09 1.39
N LEU A 552 17.02 34.12 1.29
CA LEU A 552 16.14 33.84 2.43
C LEU A 552 16.42 32.44 3.03
N PHE A 553 16.58 31.40 2.19
CA PHE A 553 16.92 30.06 2.70
C PHE A 553 18.32 30.00 3.30
N LYS A 554 19.32 30.63 2.67
CA LYS A 554 20.68 30.74 3.22
C LYS A 554 20.71 31.43 4.59
N HIS A 555 19.82 32.41 4.81
CA HIS A 555 19.69 33.11 6.09
C HIS A 555 18.91 32.31 7.16
N LEU A 556 17.74 31.75 6.80
CA LEU A 556 16.87 31.07 7.77
C LEU A 556 17.41 29.70 8.22
N HIS A 557 18.00 28.92 7.32
CA HIS A 557 18.44 27.55 7.64
C HIS A 557 19.45 27.49 8.79
N PRO A 558 20.57 28.24 8.80
CA PRO A 558 21.52 28.19 9.92
C PRO A 558 20.94 28.77 11.23
N MET A 559 19.97 29.69 11.15
CA MET A 559 19.29 30.25 12.32
C MET A 559 18.36 29.23 13.00
N GLU A 560 17.64 28.41 12.23
CA GLU A 560 16.66 27.46 12.77
C GLU A 560 17.26 26.07 13.04
N MET A 561 18.06 25.53 12.11
CA MET A 561 18.63 24.17 12.15
C MET A 561 19.97 24.07 12.90
N LEU A 562 20.48 25.19 13.43
CA LEU A 562 21.49 25.32 14.49
C LEU A 562 22.58 24.23 14.54
N GLY A 563 23.64 24.42 13.77
CA GLY A 563 24.79 23.51 13.76
C GLY A 563 24.60 22.25 12.91
N LEU A 564 23.45 22.12 12.22
CA LEU A 564 23.37 21.47 10.91
C LEU A 564 23.69 22.51 9.85
N PRO A 565 24.92 22.52 9.30
CA PRO A 565 25.17 23.25 8.09
C PRO A 565 24.50 22.51 6.93
N ILE A 566 24.66 23.15 5.81
CA ILE A 566 24.04 22.86 4.56
C ILE A 566 25.19 22.20 3.69
N LEU A 567 24.91 21.24 2.80
CA LEU A 567 25.78 20.56 1.78
C LEU A 567 25.49 20.93 0.28
N GLU A 568 26.50 21.18 -0.56
CA GLU A 568 26.47 22.06 -1.76
C GLU A 568 25.49 21.79 -2.91
N GLY A 569 25.11 22.90 -3.58
CA GLY A 569 24.45 22.89 -4.89
C GLY A 569 22.93 22.83 -4.89
N THR A 570 22.25 23.01 -3.76
CA THR A 570 20.78 22.87 -3.67
C THR A 570 20.03 24.16 -3.42
N ASN A 571 18.77 24.19 -3.83
CA ASN A 571 17.90 25.35 -3.73
C ASN A 571 16.53 24.95 -3.16
N PRO A 572 16.24 25.21 -1.87
CA PRO A 572 15.01 24.70 -1.25
C PRO A 572 13.68 25.30 -1.74
N ALA A 573 13.74 26.23 -2.71
CA ALA A 573 12.59 26.71 -3.45
C ALA A 573 12.27 25.91 -4.74
N SER A 574 13.16 25.04 -5.22
CA SER A 574 12.98 24.32 -6.50
C SER A 574 12.05 23.09 -6.40
N TYR A 575 12.04 22.41 -5.25
CA TYR A 575 11.02 21.40 -4.89
C TYR A 575 10.39 21.67 -3.51
N PHE A 576 10.02 22.93 -3.25
CA PHE A 576 9.17 23.24 -2.10
C PHE A 576 7.89 22.37 -2.18
N PRO A 577 7.49 21.65 -1.11
CA PRO A 577 6.68 20.45 -1.28
C PRO A 577 5.38 20.66 -2.06
N SER A 578 5.08 19.74 -2.98
CA SER A 578 3.89 19.78 -3.87
C SER A 578 2.58 19.94 -3.09
N THR A 579 2.51 19.36 -1.89
CA THR A 579 1.38 19.46 -0.94
C THR A 579 1.22 20.81 -0.26
N VAL A 580 2.18 21.73 -0.41
CA VAL A 580 2.10 23.13 0.03
C VAL A 580 1.63 24.05 -1.10
N ILE A 581 1.85 23.68 -2.37
CA ILE A 581 1.34 24.42 -3.52
C ILE A 581 -0.19 24.23 -3.57
N GLY A 582 -0.95 25.29 -3.23
CA GLY A 582 -2.39 25.23 -2.93
C GLY A 582 -2.77 25.31 -1.43
N TYR A 583 -1.78 25.37 -0.52
CA TYR A 583 -1.95 25.56 0.92
C TYR A 583 -1.06 26.71 1.44
N GLU A 584 -0.99 27.79 0.68
CA GLU A 584 0.03 28.83 0.85
C GLU A 584 -0.27 29.80 1.99
N ALA A 585 0.79 30.30 2.63
CA ALA A 585 0.75 30.99 3.91
C ALA A 585 0.02 30.21 5.01
N ALA A 586 -0.04 28.87 4.92
CA ALA A 586 -0.73 27.99 5.86
C ALA A 586 0.07 26.78 6.36
N CYS A 587 1.37 26.67 6.04
CA CYS A 587 2.23 25.55 6.50
C CYS A 587 2.20 25.37 8.03
N TYR A 588 2.16 26.47 8.77
CA TYR A 588 2.08 26.48 10.23
C TYR A 588 0.86 25.73 10.81
N SER A 589 -0.20 25.54 10.03
CA SER A 589 -1.51 25.13 10.54
C SER A 589 -1.53 23.69 11.09
N ARG A 590 -0.65 22.80 10.63
CA ARG A 590 -0.45 21.47 11.26
C ARG A 590 0.14 21.63 12.66
N ILE A 591 1.27 22.34 12.79
CA ILE A 591 1.97 22.58 14.06
C ILE A 591 1.02 23.26 15.07
N TRP A 592 0.30 24.28 14.62
CA TRP A 592 -0.72 25.00 15.39
C TRP A 592 -1.81 24.07 15.95
N SER A 593 -2.31 23.15 15.11
CA SER A 593 -3.33 22.18 15.50
C SER A 593 -2.78 21.10 16.45
N GLU A 594 -1.58 20.59 16.21
CA GLU A 594 -0.90 19.62 17.09
C GLU A 594 -0.61 20.21 18.49
N VAL A 595 -0.17 21.46 18.55
CA VAL A 595 0.14 22.16 19.80
C VAL A 595 -1.13 22.33 20.65
N PHE A 596 -2.23 22.78 20.06
CA PHE A 596 -3.49 22.94 20.80
C PHE A 596 -4.18 21.60 21.11
N ALA A 597 -4.01 20.56 20.28
CA ALA A 597 -4.44 19.21 20.62
C ALA A 597 -3.66 18.64 21.83
N ALA A 598 -2.35 18.91 21.94
CA ALA A 598 -1.58 18.55 23.12
C ALA A 598 -1.98 19.37 24.35
N ASP A 599 -2.33 20.64 24.21
CA ASP A 599 -2.81 21.47 25.32
C ASP A 599 -4.19 21.02 25.85
N ILE A 600 -5.09 20.63 24.94
CA ILE A 600 -6.34 19.91 25.26
C ILE A 600 -6.05 18.63 26.05
N PHE A 601 -5.16 17.78 25.51
CA PHE A 601 -4.85 16.48 26.13
C PHE A 601 -4.23 16.65 27.52
N THR A 602 -3.18 17.47 27.64
CA THR A 602 -2.51 17.75 28.93
C THR A 602 -3.44 18.44 29.93
N SER A 603 -4.36 19.32 29.50
CA SER A 603 -5.23 20.04 30.43
C SER A 603 -6.47 19.27 30.88
N LYS A 604 -6.92 18.24 30.13
CA LYS A 604 -8.24 17.60 30.33
C LYS A 604 -8.23 16.07 30.35
N PHE A 605 -7.22 15.41 29.78
CA PHE A 605 -7.23 13.96 29.55
C PHE A 605 -5.94 13.23 30.01
N CYS A 606 -4.94 13.94 30.53
CA CYS A 606 -3.66 13.32 30.91
C CYS A 606 -3.72 12.44 32.16
N ASN A 607 -4.61 12.76 33.10
CA ASN A 607 -4.78 12.04 34.36
C ASN A 607 -5.66 10.80 34.17
N ASP A 608 -6.71 10.92 33.36
CA ASP A 608 -7.52 9.80 32.86
C ASP A 608 -7.93 10.09 31.40
N VAL A 609 -7.44 9.25 30.49
CA VAL A 609 -7.74 9.33 29.05
C VAL A 609 -9.17 8.84 28.75
N SER A 610 -9.80 8.15 29.71
CA SER A 610 -11.15 7.60 29.62
C SER A 610 -12.21 8.46 30.33
N ASP A 611 -11.86 9.68 30.76
CA ASP A 611 -12.80 10.58 31.45
C ASP A 611 -13.98 10.98 30.54
N GLN A 612 -15.09 10.27 30.70
CA GLN A 612 -16.36 10.54 30.03
C GLN A 612 -16.92 11.93 30.37
N HIS A 613 -16.59 12.53 31.52
CA HIS A 613 -17.03 13.90 31.83
C HIS A 613 -16.26 14.92 30.99
N ALA A 614 -14.93 14.85 30.95
CA ALA A 614 -14.11 15.69 30.08
C ALA A 614 -14.45 15.46 28.59
N GLY A 615 -14.68 14.21 28.18
CA GLY A 615 -15.07 13.86 26.82
C GLY A 615 -16.48 14.37 26.45
N MET A 616 -17.47 14.25 27.34
CA MET A 616 -18.80 14.87 27.15
C MET A 616 -18.71 16.40 27.12
N GLN A 617 -17.85 17.03 27.91
CA GLN A 617 -17.58 18.46 27.78
C GLN A 617 -16.96 18.80 26.41
N PHE A 618 -16.00 18.01 25.91
CA PHE A 618 -15.39 18.23 24.60
C PHE A 618 -16.42 18.05 23.47
N ARG A 619 -17.25 17.00 23.54
CA ARG A 619 -18.37 16.77 22.63
C ARG A 619 -19.33 17.96 22.58
N ASN A 620 -19.74 18.46 23.74
CA ASN A 620 -20.79 19.49 23.85
C ASN A 620 -20.28 20.92 23.66
N LYS A 621 -19.06 21.25 24.10
CA LYS A 621 -18.45 22.58 23.89
C LYS A 621 -17.77 22.70 22.53
N VAL A 622 -16.98 21.70 22.13
CA VAL A 622 -16.14 21.75 20.92
C VAL A 622 -16.86 21.13 19.73
N LEU A 623 -17.20 19.84 19.77
CA LEU A 623 -17.72 19.10 18.60
C LEU A 623 -19.17 19.43 18.21
N ALA A 624 -19.93 20.10 19.08
CA ALA A 624 -21.29 20.59 18.78
C ALA A 624 -21.31 22.08 18.36
N SER A 625 -20.26 22.86 18.66
CA SER A 625 -20.18 24.30 18.31
C SER A 625 -19.56 24.57 16.94
N VAL A 626 -19.17 23.52 16.20
CA VAL A 626 -18.27 23.63 15.04
C VAL A 626 -18.85 24.54 13.95
N GLY A 627 -18.15 25.64 13.68
CA GLY A 627 -18.53 26.64 12.68
C GLY A 627 -19.43 27.77 13.17
N VAL A 628 -20.14 27.60 14.28
CA VAL A 628 -21.12 28.57 14.82
C VAL A 628 -20.45 29.70 15.62
N LYS A 629 -19.36 29.40 16.32
CA LYS A 629 -18.51 30.35 17.08
C LYS A 629 -17.13 30.48 16.44
N ASP A 630 -16.29 31.40 16.90
CA ASP A 630 -14.88 31.41 16.48
C ASP A 630 -14.07 30.30 17.20
N PRO A 631 -13.13 29.61 16.52
CA PRO A 631 -12.37 28.52 17.14
C PRO A 631 -11.62 28.90 18.43
N ILE A 632 -11.17 30.15 18.59
CA ILE A 632 -10.52 30.58 19.84
C ILE A 632 -11.51 30.62 21.00
N GLU A 633 -12.72 31.16 20.80
CA GLU A 633 -13.77 31.22 21.83
C GLU A 633 -14.17 29.83 22.31
N VAL A 634 -14.27 28.87 21.37
CA VAL A 634 -14.62 27.47 21.63
C VAL A 634 -13.54 26.77 22.44
N LEU A 635 -12.26 26.99 22.10
CA LEU A 635 -11.14 26.37 22.81
C LEU A 635 -10.95 27.00 24.20
N SER A 636 -11.08 28.32 24.33
CA SER A 636 -10.92 29.01 25.60
C SER A 636 -12.06 28.72 26.57
N ASP A 637 -13.31 28.59 26.10
CA ASP A 637 -14.45 28.12 26.91
C ASP A 637 -14.30 26.65 27.36
N PHE A 638 -13.69 25.80 26.54
CA PHE A 638 -13.43 24.41 26.91
C PHE A 638 -12.26 24.28 27.90
N LEU A 639 -11.13 24.94 27.63
CA LEU A 639 -9.94 24.91 28.48
C LEU A 639 -10.16 25.64 29.81
N GLY A 640 -10.92 26.74 29.81
CA GLY A 640 -11.06 27.68 30.93
C GLY A 640 -10.01 28.81 30.92
N ARG A 641 -9.22 28.90 29.85
CA ARG A 641 -8.14 29.87 29.59
C ARG A 641 -7.81 29.85 28.09
N GLU A 642 -7.08 30.85 27.61
CA GLU A 642 -6.47 30.80 26.28
C GLU A 642 -5.55 29.55 26.12
N PRO A 643 -5.48 28.96 24.92
CA PRO A 643 -4.61 27.82 24.64
C PRO A 643 -3.13 28.20 24.67
N SER A 644 -2.27 27.26 25.07
CA SER A 644 -0.85 27.49 25.37
C SER A 644 0.06 26.50 24.64
N ILE A 645 1.28 26.95 24.30
CA ILE A 645 2.32 26.11 23.69
C ILE A 645 3.03 25.20 24.72
N GLN A 646 2.92 25.51 26.01
CA GLN A 646 3.70 24.89 27.09
C GLN A 646 3.51 23.36 27.16
N ALA A 647 2.26 22.89 27.11
CA ALA A 647 1.92 21.47 27.17
C ALA A 647 2.58 20.65 26.03
N TYR A 648 2.75 21.23 24.84
CA TYR A 648 3.40 20.56 23.72
C TYR A 648 4.92 20.49 23.91
N ILE A 649 5.53 21.57 24.40
CA ILE A 649 6.97 21.63 24.72
C ILE A 649 7.31 20.63 25.83
N GLU A 650 6.53 20.58 26.90
CA GLU A 650 6.73 19.66 28.02
C GLU A 650 6.63 18.19 27.58
N ASN A 651 5.63 17.85 26.76
CA ASN A 651 5.50 16.50 26.19
C ASN A 651 6.72 16.09 25.34
N LYS A 652 7.36 17.04 24.64
CA LYS A 652 8.61 16.78 23.89
C LYS A 652 9.80 16.56 24.85
N ILE A 653 9.96 17.40 25.86
CA ILE A 653 11.11 17.38 26.79
C ILE A 653 11.06 16.19 27.78
N PHE A 654 9.93 15.96 28.45
CA PHE A 654 9.85 14.98 29.54
C PHE A 654 9.81 13.52 29.09
N SER A 655 9.55 13.25 27.81
CA SER A 655 9.51 11.91 27.20
C SER A 655 10.79 11.09 27.37
N LYS A 656 11.94 11.76 27.55
CA LYS A 656 13.29 11.16 27.57
C LYS A 656 13.90 10.90 28.94
N LEU A 657 13.27 11.33 30.05
CA LEU A 657 13.84 11.15 31.39
C LEU A 657 13.44 9.81 32.05
N PRO A 658 14.39 8.89 32.33
CA PRO A 658 14.08 7.72 33.16
C PRO A 658 13.90 8.14 34.62
N ARG A 659 12.69 7.94 35.17
CA ARG A 659 12.50 7.94 36.63
C ARG A 659 13.36 6.83 37.23
N LYS A 660 14.53 7.16 37.81
CA LYS A 660 15.27 6.25 38.68
C LYS A 660 14.35 5.84 39.83
N SER A 661 14.10 4.55 39.96
CA SER A 661 13.52 3.98 41.17
C SER A 661 14.54 4.10 42.31
N SER A 662 14.39 5.11 43.15
CA SER A 662 15.10 5.21 44.41
C SER A 662 14.73 4.01 45.27
N LYS A 663 15.66 3.05 45.44
CA LYS A 663 15.58 2.04 46.49
C LYS A 663 15.64 2.77 47.84
N GLY A 664 14.47 3.03 48.43
CA GLY A 664 14.38 3.39 49.84
C GLY A 664 14.73 2.16 50.67
N SER A 665 15.95 2.10 51.20
CA SER A 665 16.20 1.35 52.42
C SER A 665 15.63 2.15 53.59
N GLU A 666 14.73 1.56 54.36
CA GLU A 666 14.34 2.12 55.65
C GLU A 666 15.57 2.21 56.55
N HIS A 667 15.77 3.34 57.26
CA HIS A 667 16.17 3.41 58.67
C HIS A 667 16.32 4.88 59.13
N GLY A 668 15.83 5.19 60.34
CA GLY A 668 16.50 6.16 61.23
C GLY A 668 16.34 7.68 61.02
N GLY A 669 15.15 8.22 61.30
CA GLY A 669 14.96 9.29 62.31
C GLY A 669 15.56 10.71 62.16
N SER A 670 14.65 11.70 62.32
CA SER A 670 14.91 13.10 62.77
C SER A 670 15.61 14.06 61.80
N GLY A 671 15.55 15.38 62.10
CA GLY A 671 16.33 16.42 61.40
C GLY A 671 15.52 17.56 60.74
N ARG A 672 15.12 18.55 61.55
CA ARG A 672 14.45 19.80 61.14
C ARG A 672 15.27 20.71 60.18
N THR A 673 14.53 21.42 59.31
CA THR A 673 14.66 22.87 58.94
C THR A 673 15.73 23.47 58.00
N HIS A 674 15.21 24.38 57.15
CA HIS A 674 15.71 25.71 56.71
C HIS A 674 16.92 25.88 55.75
N HIS A 675 16.63 26.61 54.65
CA HIS A 675 17.48 27.51 53.82
C HIS A 675 18.84 26.99 53.25
N GLY A 676 19.36 27.52 52.13
CA GLY A 676 18.74 28.40 51.12
C GLY A 676 19.73 29.35 50.42
N VAL A 677 19.68 29.35 49.08
CA VAL A 677 20.07 30.46 48.18
C VAL A 677 21.59 30.71 47.93
N THR A 678 21.88 31.25 46.73
CA THR A 678 23.12 31.97 46.27
C THR A 678 24.44 31.22 45.98
N THR A 679 24.80 31.19 44.68
CA THR A 679 26.02 31.78 44.02
C THR A 679 27.41 31.74 44.70
N SER A 680 28.55 31.65 44.00
CA SER A 680 28.88 31.49 42.56
C SER A 680 30.41 31.49 42.34
N LYS A 681 30.89 31.03 41.16
CA LYS A 681 32.29 31.19 40.66
C LYS A 681 33.31 30.39 41.50
N THR A 682 34.58 30.16 41.10
CA THR A 682 35.39 30.67 39.97
C THR A 682 36.34 29.57 39.49
N SER A 683 36.57 29.53 38.16
CA SER A 683 37.83 29.35 37.42
C SER A 683 38.94 28.31 37.76
N ASP A 684 39.79 28.13 36.75
CA ASP A 684 41.21 27.74 36.77
C ASP A 684 41.69 26.27 36.64
N SER A 685 41.92 25.90 35.36
CA SER A 685 43.26 25.82 34.73
C SER A 685 44.33 24.82 35.20
N ALA A 686 44.64 23.88 34.28
CA ALA A 686 45.96 23.31 33.97
C ALA A 686 46.64 22.27 34.90
N GLY A 687 47.57 21.48 34.30
CA GLY A 687 48.35 20.39 34.92
C GLY A 687 48.26 19.07 34.12
N VAL A 688 48.90 18.91 32.96
CA VAL A 688 50.35 18.65 32.74
C VAL A 688 50.86 17.31 33.29
N THR A 689 51.21 16.37 32.40
CA THR A 689 52.46 15.55 32.44
C THR A 689 52.61 14.72 31.15
N ALA A 690 53.81 14.19 30.87
CA ALA A 690 54.15 13.52 29.60
C ALA A 690 55.28 12.47 29.76
N GLY A 691 55.52 11.67 28.71
CA GLY A 691 56.77 10.90 28.52
C GLY A 691 56.61 9.39 28.29
N GLY A 692 57.46 8.79 27.42
CA GLY A 692 57.49 7.34 27.18
C GLY A 692 58.05 6.90 25.82
N THR A 693 59.35 7.10 25.56
CA THR A 693 60.02 6.83 24.26
C THR A 693 60.56 5.40 24.08
N LYS A 694 60.59 4.92 22.82
CA LYS A 694 61.66 4.16 22.08
C LYS A 694 61.02 3.31 20.95
N THR A 695 61.37 3.30 19.65
CA THR A 695 62.59 3.50 18.80
C THR A 695 63.40 2.23 18.46
N GLY A 696 63.54 1.96 17.15
CA GLY A 696 64.42 0.95 16.52
C GLY A 696 63.76 0.36 15.25
N ASN A 697 64.02 0.86 14.04
CA ASN A 697 65.19 0.67 13.14
C ASN A 697 65.19 -0.66 12.35
N SER A 698 65.57 -0.75 11.06
CA SER A 698 65.70 0.27 9.97
C SER A 698 66.18 -0.36 8.64
N SER A 699 65.66 0.12 7.49
CA SER A 699 66.31 0.11 6.14
C SER A 699 66.54 -1.25 5.43
N SER A 700 66.92 -1.36 4.13
CA SER A 700 67.37 -0.36 3.13
C SER A 700 67.11 -0.77 1.63
N SER A 701 67.03 0.25 0.74
CA SER A 701 67.46 0.33 -0.70
C SER A 701 66.99 -0.70 -1.76
N GLY A 702 66.96 -0.44 -3.09
CA GLY A 702 67.20 0.75 -3.96
C GLY A 702 66.96 0.36 -5.45
N HIS A 703 66.32 1.16 -6.33
CA HIS A 703 66.89 2.19 -7.26
C HIS A 703 67.99 1.70 -8.26
N ASN A 704 68.12 2.13 -9.55
CA ASN A 704 67.26 2.79 -10.57
C ASN A 704 68.01 2.86 -11.97
N HIS A 705 67.37 3.31 -13.08
CA HIS A 705 67.89 3.63 -14.46
C HIS A 705 68.10 2.45 -15.47
N GLY A 706 68.04 2.61 -16.81
CA GLY A 706 67.52 3.72 -17.67
C GLY A 706 68.07 3.80 -19.13
N ASN A 707 67.32 4.42 -20.08
CA ASN A 707 67.68 4.85 -21.48
C ASN A 707 67.95 3.77 -22.58
N ARG A 708 67.81 3.94 -23.92
CA ARG A 708 67.30 4.98 -24.90
C ARG A 708 66.98 4.27 -26.27
N VAL A 709 65.94 4.57 -27.09
CA VAL A 709 65.69 5.68 -28.09
C VAL A 709 66.66 5.65 -29.31
N PRO A 710 66.21 5.58 -30.61
CA PRO A 710 65.44 6.58 -31.41
C PRO A 710 64.15 6.04 -32.09
N LEU A 711 63.12 6.79 -32.58
CA LEU A 711 62.98 8.00 -33.45
C LEU A 711 63.24 7.74 -34.97
N PRO A 712 62.59 8.44 -35.96
CA PRO A 712 62.09 9.84 -35.90
C PRO A 712 60.76 10.25 -36.64
N LEU A 713 60.20 11.42 -36.24
CA LEU A 713 59.57 12.55 -37.02
C LEU A 713 58.43 12.29 -38.06
N ILE A 714 57.52 13.21 -38.46
CA ILE A 714 57.39 14.70 -38.52
C ILE A 714 55.85 15.02 -38.73
N VAL A 715 55.16 16.17 -38.54
CA VAL A 715 55.32 17.46 -37.80
C VAL A 715 54.00 18.31 -37.92
N ASN A 716 53.65 19.13 -36.91
CA ASN A 716 52.71 20.31 -36.87
C ASN A 716 51.22 20.16 -37.37
N GLU A 717 50.22 20.98 -36.96
CA GLU A 717 50.18 22.23 -36.16
C GLU A 717 48.81 22.53 -35.48
N ASN A 718 48.84 23.45 -34.49
CA ASN A 718 47.80 24.38 -34.02
C ASN A 718 46.52 23.94 -33.23
N ASN A 719 46.10 24.86 -32.36
CA ASN A 719 44.95 24.83 -31.45
C ASN A 719 43.59 24.98 -32.18
N ASN A 720 42.53 24.34 -31.64
CA ASN A 720 41.47 25.08 -30.94
C ASN A 720 40.48 24.21 -30.13
N ASN A 721 39.75 24.86 -29.23
CA ASN A 721 38.71 24.25 -28.39
C ASN A 721 37.34 24.11 -29.10
N ASN A 722 36.48 23.29 -28.50
CA ASN A 722 35.02 23.22 -28.68
C ASN A 722 34.48 22.86 -30.08
N ASN A 723 34.00 21.62 -30.24
CA ASN A 723 32.55 21.43 -30.34
C ASN A 723 32.08 19.99 -30.02
N ILE A 724 30.79 19.88 -29.69
CA ILE A 724 30.05 18.62 -29.56
C ILE A 724 29.56 18.18 -30.95
N ASN A 725 29.62 16.88 -31.28
CA ASN A 725 28.58 16.24 -32.09
C ASN A 725 28.60 14.70 -32.07
N ASN A 726 27.39 14.13 -32.20
CA ASN A 726 27.10 12.74 -32.56
C ASN A 726 27.51 12.49 -34.05
N PRO A 727 27.66 11.25 -34.57
CA PRO A 727 26.54 10.30 -34.68
C PRO A 727 26.89 8.79 -34.77
N ASN A 728 25.87 7.99 -35.11
CA ASN A 728 25.97 6.60 -35.62
C ASN A 728 26.84 6.44 -36.89
N HIS A 729 27.09 5.17 -37.24
CA HIS A 729 27.78 4.62 -38.42
C HIS A 729 29.33 4.55 -38.36
N GLY A 730 29.83 3.39 -37.92
CA GLY A 730 31.08 2.81 -38.39
C GLY A 730 30.77 1.64 -39.34
N ASN A 731 31.49 1.53 -40.47
CA ASN A 731 31.20 0.56 -41.53
C ASN A 731 31.22 -0.90 -41.05
N PHE A 732 30.13 -1.63 -41.28
CA PHE A 732 30.20 -3.08 -41.44
C PHE A 732 30.59 -3.40 -42.88
N SER A 733 31.63 -4.21 -43.05
CA SER A 733 31.84 -4.96 -44.29
C SER A 733 30.62 -5.87 -44.55
N SER A 734 30.34 -6.16 -45.81
CA SER A 734 29.18 -6.94 -46.25
C SER A 734 29.06 -8.30 -45.50
N TYR A 735 27.86 -8.60 -45.01
CA TYR A 735 27.54 -9.84 -44.31
C TYR A 735 27.36 -10.98 -45.33
N GLU A 736 28.48 -11.44 -45.89
CA GLU A 736 28.52 -12.40 -47.00
C GLU A 736 28.49 -13.86 -46.56
N ALA A 737 27.95 -14.73 -47.41
CA ALA A 737 27.80 -16.15 -47.13
C ALA A 737 29.15 -16.89 -47.23
N LEU A 738 29.54 -17.57 -46.15
CA LEU A 738 30.73 -18.42 -46.10
C LEU A 738 30.47 -19.80 -46.76
N PRO A 739 31.44 -20.39 -47.49
CA PRO A 739 31.31 -21.69 -48.16
C PRO A 739 30.76 -22.80 -47.27
N ALA A 740 30.04 -23.77 -47.84
CA ALA A 740 29.43 -24.83 -47.05
C ALA A 740 30.46 -25.90 -46.62
N PHE A 741 30.20 -26.60 -45.51
CA PHE A 741 31.07 -27.69 -45.03
C PHE A 741 31.22 -28.89 -45.97
N ARG A 742 30.50 -28.92 -47.11
CA ARG A 742 30.60 -29.97 -48.14
C ARG A 742 31.68 -29.65 -49.18
N ASP A 743 31.96 -28.37 -49.41
CA ASP A 743 32.79 -27.88 -50.52
C ASP A 743 34.26 -27.65 -50.13
N VAL A 744 34.61 -27.99 -48.88
CA VAL A 744 35.88 -27.64 -48.22
C VAL A 744 36.57 -28.90 -47.66
N PRO A 745 37.90 -29.06 -47.78
CA PRO A 745 38.62 -30.23 -47.26
C PRO A 745 38.46 -30.43 -45.74
N SER A 746 38.43 -31.69 -45.29
CA SER A 746 38.22 -32.04 -43.87
C SER A 746 39.23 -31.43 -42.89
N SER A 747 40.44 -31.09 -43.36
CA SER A 747 41.47 -30.35 -42.62
C SER A 747 41.07 -28.92 -42.27
N GLU A 748 40.27 -28.27 -43.12
CA GLU A 748 39.91 -26.85 -42.99
C GLU A 748 38.58 -26.63 -42.27
N LYS A 749 37.72 -27.66 -42.18
CA LYS A 749 36.39 -27.59 -41.54
C LYS A 749 36.41 -27.04 -40.11
N PRO A 750 37.37 -27.39 -39.21
CA PRO A 750 37.42 -26.79 -37.86
C PRO A 750 37.66 -25.27 -37.88
N THR A 751 38.50 -24.80 -38.79
CA THR A 751 38.78 -23.36 -38.98
C THR A 751 37.57 -22.64 -39.57
N LEU A 752 36.87 -23.27 -40.53
CA LEU A 752 35.62 -22.76 -41.09
C LEU A 752 34.48 -22.72 -40.04
N PHE A 753 34.42 -23.71 -39.15
CA PHE A 753 33.44 -23.76 -38.05
C PHE A 753 33.62 -22.57 -37.09
N VAL A 754 34.85 -22.25 -36.69
CA VAL A 754 35.15 -21.05 -35.89
C VAL A 754 34.79 -19.75 -36.64
N LYS A 755 35.02 -19.66 -37.96
CA LYS A 755 34.58 -18.51 -38.77
C LYS A 755 33.05 -18.37 -38.80
N LYS A 756 32.31 -19.45 -39.08
CA LYS A 756 30.84 -19.47 -39.11
C LYS A 756 30.22 -19.15 -37.74
N LEU A 757 30.79 -19.65 -36.64
CA LEU A 757 30.41 -19.27 -35.27
C LEU A 757 30.55 -17.76 -35.03
N ARG A 758 31.72 -17.18 -35.34
CA ARG A 758 31.96 -15.75 -35.15
C ARG A 758 31.02 -14.86 -35.97
N MET A 759 30.65 -15.30 -37.17
CA MET A 759 29.64 -14.62 -38.00
C MET A 759 28.26 -14.64 -37.33
N CYS A 760 27.87 -15.78 -36.73
CA CYS A 760 26.59 -15.92 -36.03
C CYS A 760 26.49 -15.14 -34.71
N CYS A 761 27.59 -14.57 -34.20
CA CYS A 761 27.57 -13.64 -33.05
C CYS A 761 26.92 -12.29 -33.37
N VAL A 762 26.73 -11.93 -34.65
CA VAL A 762 26.03 -10.68 -35.03
C VAL A 762 24.54 -10.84 -34.76
N VAL A 763 24.00 -10.05 -33.84
CA VAL A 763 22.55 -10.01 -33.53
C VAL A 763 21.85 -9.08 -34.52
N PHE A 764 20.65 -9.45 -34.97
CA PHE A 764 19.79 -8.62 -35.80
C PHE A 764 18.52 -8.25 -35.03
N ASP A 765 17.96 -7.09 -35.34
CA ASP A 765 16.63 -6.69 -34.86
C ASP A 765 15.52 -7.42 -35.64
N PHE A 766 14.55 -7.97 -34.91
CA PHE A 766 13.39 -8.69 -35.44
C PHE A 766 12.05 -7.99 -35.19
N THR A 767 12.03 -6.80 -34.55
CA THR A 767 10.83 -5.98 -34.42
C THR A 767 10.31 -5.49 -35.77
N ASP A 768 11.22 -5.31 -36.75
CA ASP A 768 10.90 -5.09 -38.16
C ASP A 768 11.27 -6.33 -38.99
N PRO A 769 10.29 -7.08 -39.51
CA PRO A 769 10.53 -8.22 -40.39
C PRO A 769 11.19 -7.85 -41.73
N THR A 770 11.02 -6.62 -42.22
CA THR A 770 11.44 -6.20 -43.57
C THR A 770 12.92 -5.80 -43.65
N LYS A 771 13.51 -5.38 -42.54
CA LYS A 771 14.94 -5.01 -42.48
C LYS A 771 15.85 -6.23 -42.48
N ASN A 772 16.96 -6.14 -43.22
CA ASN A 772 18.07 -7.11 -43.24
C ASN A 772 17.66 -8.56 -43.61
N LEU A 773 16.67 -8.71 -44.50
CA LEU A 773 16.10 -10.02 -44.90
C LEU A 773 17.16 -11.01 -45.42
N LYS A 774 18.09 -10.53 -46.26
CA LYS A 774 19.14 -11.36 -46.87
C LYS A 774 20.15 -11.83 -45.82
N GLU A 775 20.54 -10.94 -44.93
CA GLU A 775 21.55 -11.15 -43.90
C GLU A 775 20.99 -12.06 -42.79
N LYS A 776 19.71 -11.88 -42.44
CA LYS A 776 18.95 -12.80 -41.58
C LYS A 776 18.95 -14.21 -42.17
N GLU A 777 18.58 -14.39 -43.44
CA GLU A 777 18.56 -15.72 -44.08
C GLU A 777 19.94 -16.37 -44.19
N ILE A 778 21.00 -15.61 -44.50
CA ILE A 778 22.39 -16.09 -44.48
C ILE A 778 22.78 -16.59 -43.07
N LYS A 779 22.36 -15.88 -42.01
CA LYS A 779 22.56 -16.33 -40.62
C LYS A 779 21.76 -17.59 -40.32
N ARG A 780 20.48 -17.65 -40.69
CA ARG A 780 19.60 -18.81 -40.48
C ARG A 780 20.20 -20.07 -41.09
N GLN A 781 20.61 -20.00 -42.36
CA GLN A 781 21.21 -21.14 -43.06
C GLN A 781 22.57 -21.54 -42.47
N THR A 782 23.40 -20.57 -42.05
CA THR A 782 24.67 -20.88 -41.37
C THR A 782 24.46 -21.56 -40.01
N LEU A 783 23.45 -21.16 -39.24
CA LEU A 783 23.10 -21.81 -37.97
C LEU A 783 22.70 -23.28 -38.17
N VAL A 784 21.96 -23.61 -39.23
CA VAL A 784 21.64 -25.02 -39.58
C VAL A 784 22.90 -25.82 -39.88
N GLU A 785 23.82 -25.29 -40.70
CA GLU A 785 25.10 -25.95 -40.98
C GLU A 785 25.96 -26.19 -39.73
N LEU A 786 25.90 -25.29 -38.74
CA LEU A 786 26.58 -25.47 -37.45
C LEU A 786 25.95 -26.61 -36.63
N VAL A 787 24.62 -26.76 -36.65
CA VAL A 787 23.90 -27.87 -35.97
C VAL A 787 24.24 -29.21 -36.62
N ASP A 788 24.26 -29.28 -37.95
CA ASP A 788 24.68 -30.47 -38.69
C ASP A 788 26.12 -30.87 -38.36
N TYR A 789 27.05 -29.90 -38.29
CA TYR A 789 28.45 -30.16 -37.94
C TYR A 789 28.61 -30.67 -36.50
N VAL A 790 27.93 -30.08 -35.52
CA VAL A 790 27.97 -30.55 -34.12
C VAL A 790 27.33 -31.93 -33.97
N THR A 791 26.28 -32.23 -34.74
CA THR A 791 25.57 -33.51 -34.71
C THR A 791 26.33 -34.64 -35.42
N SER A 792 27.19 -34.32 -36.39
CA SER A 792 28.04 -35.27 -37.13
C SER A 792 29.50 -35.32 -36.63
N ALA A 793 29.80 -34.71 -35.49
CA ALA A 793 31.13 -34.66 -34.90
C ALA A 793 31.54 -36.01 -34.27
N ASN A 794 32.40 -36.77 -34.98
CA ASN A 794 32.96 -38.04 -34.54
C ASN A 794 34.32 -37.89 -33.80
N ALA A 795 34.62 -36.70 -33.26
CA ALA A 795 35.87 -36.40 -32.58
C ALA A 795 35.70 -35.29 -31.55
N LYS A 796 36.49 -35.35 -30.47
CA LYS A 796 36.50 -34.36 -29.38
C LYS A 796 36.68 -32.92 -29.87
N PHE A 797 35.80 -32.04 -29.40
CA PHE A 797 35.93 -30.60 -29.64
C PHE A 797 37.20 -30.05 -28.97
N ALA A 798 37.96 -29.23 -29.69
CA ALA A 798 39.11 -28.53 -29.14
C ALA A 798 38.69 -27.35 -28.24
N GLU A 799 39.53 -26.96 -27.28
CA GLU A 799 39.18 -25.97 -26.25
C GLU A 799 38.77 -24.59 -26.84
N ASN A 800 39.45 -24.14 -27.91
CA ASN A 800 39.09 -22.95 -28.66
C ASN A 800 37.71 -23.05 -29.35
N VAL A 801 37.31 -24.25 -29.80
CA VAL A 801 35.98 -24.50 -30.37
C VAL A 801 34.91 -24.43 -29.29
N MET A 802 35.16 -25.02 -28.11
CA MET A 802 34.22 -24.92 -26.99
C MET A 802 33.96 -23.46 -26.57
N GLN A 803 35.03 -22.66 -26.51
CA GLN A 803 34.95 -21.24 -26.17
C GLN A 803 34.09 -20.44 -27.17
N GLU A 804 34.29 -20.62 -28.47
CA GLU A 804 33.55 -19.89 -29.50
C GLU A 804 32.09 -20.38 -29.62
N VAL A 805 31.79 -21.66 -29.36
CA VAL A 805 30.40 -22.14 -29.25
C VAL A 805 29.68 -21.46 -28.09
N VAL A 806 30.25 -21.49 -26.87
CA VAL A 806 29.63 -20.87 -25.69
C VAL A 806 29.49 -19.37 -25.87
N LYS A 807 30.46 -18.70 -26.51
CA LYS A 807 30.39 -17.27 -26.83
C LYS A 807 29.29 -16.95 -27.84
N MET A 808 29.15 -17.72 -28.92
CA MET A 808 28.11 -17.52 -29.93
C MET A 808 26.71 -17.73 -29.34
N VAL A 809 26.53 -18.78 -28.55
CA VAL A 809 25.29 -19.04 -27.80
C VAL A 809 24.99 -17.87 -26.85
N SER A 810 25.96 -17.46 -26.03
CA SER A 810 25.82 -16.35 -25.08
C SER A 810 25.40 -15.04 -25.75
N ALA A 811 25.96 -14.74 -26.92
CA ALA A 811 25.64 -13.53 -27.69
C ALA A 811 24.23 -13.52 -28.32
N ASN A 812 23.55 -14.68 -28.36
CA ASN A 812 22.23 -14.81 -28.98
C ASN A 812 21.10 -15.08 -27.97
N ILE A 813 21.33 -15.89 -26.92
CA ILE A 813 20.26 -16.26 -25.97
C ILE A 813 20.12 -15.27 -24.81
N PHE A 814 21.23 -14.74 -24.29
CA PHE A 814 21.22 -13.86 -23.10
C PHE A 814 20.83 -12.42 -23.49
N ARG A 815 19.53 -12.20 -23.58
CA ARG A 815 18.88 -10.90 -23.82
C ARG A 815 18.06 -10.47 -22.60
N THR A 816 17.85 -9.17 -22.44
CA THR A 816 16.88 -8.65 -21.48
C THR A 816 15.48 -9.07 -21.92
N LEU A 817 14.80 -9.89 -21.11
CA LEU A 817 13.38 -10.18 -21.31
C LEU A 817 12.58 -8.87 -21.16
N SER A 818 11.51 -8.71 -21.95
CA SER A 818 10.69 -7.50 -21.90
C SER A 818 10.15 -7.29 -20.48
N PRO A 819 10.32 -6.09 -19.87
CA PRO A 819 9.86 -5.87 -18.51
C PRO A 819 8.33 -5.89 -18.47
N GLN A 820 7.75 -6.95 -17.88
CA GLN A 820 6.34 -6.94 -17.52
C GLN A 820 6.02 -5.69 -16.69
N PRO A 821 4.81 -5.10 -16.83
CA PRO A 821 4.39 -3.92 -16.08
C PRO A 821 4.17 -4.27 -14.60
N ARG A 822 5.28 -4.33 -13.85
CA ARG A 822 5.32 -4.42 -12.40
C ARG A 822 4.62 -3.17 -11.85
N GLU A 823 3.41 -3.38 -11.33
CA GLU A 823 2.51 -2.36 -10.77
C GLU A 823 1.96 -1.33 -11.77
N ASN A 824 0.98 -1.72 -12.60
CA ASN A 824 -0.20 -0.85 -12.90
C ASN A 824 -1.44 -1.52 -13.53
N LYS A 825 -1.59 -2.85 -13.45
CA LYS A 825 -2.87 -3.54 -13.66
C LYS A 825 -3.08 -4.60 -12.58
N ILE A 826 -4.06 -4.37 -11.71
CA ILE A 826 -4.72 -5.43 -10.93
C ILE A 826 -6.20 -5.37 -11.29
N ILE A 827 -6.48 -5.74 -12.54
CA ILE A 827 -7.82 -6.03 -13.04
C ILE A 827 -8.17 -7.46 -12.62
N ASP A 828 -9.45 -7.68 -12.35
CA ASP A 828 -10.19 -8.88 -11.94
C ASP A 828 -9.46 -10.23 -11.71
N GLY A 829 -9.91 -10.91 -10.65
CA GLY A 829 -9.63 -12.33 -10.41
C GLY A 829 -10.46 -13.27 -11.29
N VAL A 830 -10.49 -13.03 -12.60
CA VAL A 830 -11.07 -13.91 -13.62
C VAL A 830 -9.95 -14.23 -14.60
N ASP A 831 -9.55 -15.51 -14.58
CA ASP A 831 -8.67 -16.20 -15.53
C ASP A 831 -7.43 -15.44 -16.04
N LEU A 832 -6.38 -15.50 -15.20
CA LEU A 832 -4.96 -15.43 -15.63
C LEU A 832 -4.58 -16.57 -16.61
N GLU A 833 -5.52 -17.43 -17.00
CA GLU A 833 -5.33 -18.57 -17.89
C GLU A 833 -5.57 -18.20 -19.38
N GLU A 834 -6.10 -17.01 -19.69
CA GLU A 834 -6.36 -16.52 -21.06
C GLU A 834 -5.45 -15.33 -21.52
N GLU A 835 -4.38 -14.98 -20.78
CA GLU A 835 -3.39 -13.99 -21.26
C GLU A 835 -2.47 -14.66 -22.32
N GLU A 836 -2.79 -14.48 -23.60
CA GLU A 836 -2.17 -15.19 -24.74
C GLU A 836 -0.63 -14.98 -24.78
N PRO A 837 0.20 -16.04 -24.73
CA PRO A 837 1.65 -15.90 -24.53
C PRO A 837 2.37 -15.11 -25.63
N SER A 838 3.21 -14.15 -25.22
CA SER A 838 4.06 -13.38 -26.13
C SER A 838 5.12 -14.28 -26.79
N MET A 839 5.09 -14.34 -28.12
CA MET A 839 5.95 -15.19 -28.94
C MET A 839 7.14 -14.40 -29.47
N ASP A 840 8.37 -14.86 -29.24
CA ASP A 840 9.57 -14.08 -29.62
C ASP A 840 9.73 -13.95 -31.16
N PRO A 841 9.81 -12.73 -31.74
CA PRO A 841 9.98 -12.53 -33.19
C PRO A 841 11.28 -13.10 -33.76
N ALA A 842 12.33 -13.24 -32.94
CA ALA A 842 13.60 -13.86 -33.33
C ALA A 842 13.60 -15.39 -33.23
N TRP A 843 12.47 -16.02 -32.85
CA TRP A 843 12.35 -17.47 -32.67
C TRP A 843 12.93 -18.33 -33.80
N PRO A 844 12.73 -18.02 -35.10
CA PRO A 844 13.30 -18.81 -36.20
C PRO A 844 14.83 -18.91 -36.20
N HIS A 845 15.53 -18.04 -35.46
CA HIS A 845 16.97 -18.11 -35.22
C HIS A 845 17.29 -18.65 -33.82
N LEU A 846 16.58 -18.19 -32.78
CA LEU A 846 16.79 -18.63 -31.39
C LEU A 846 16.63 -20.15 -31.25
N GLN A 847 15.62 -20.74 -31.89
CA GLN A 847 15.41 -22.19 -31.91
C GLN A 847 16.65 -22.96 -32.37
N ILE A 848 17.34 -22.46 -33.41
CA ILE A 848 18.51 -23.13 -33.99
C ILE A 848 19.74 -22.96 -33.07
N VAL A 849 19.86 -21.82 -32.39
CA VAL A 849 20.90 -21.59 -31.37
C VAL A 849 20.70 -22.50 -30.15
N TYR A 850 19.45 -22.65 -29.69
CA TYR A 850 19.12 -23.56 -28.60
C TYR A 850 19.33 -25.03 -28.98
N GLU A 851 18.92 -25.45 -30.17
CA GLU A 851 19.19 -26.79 -30.70
C GLU A 851 20.70 -27.06 -30.79
N LEU A 852 21.49 -26.11 -31.31
CA LEU A 852 22.96 -26.21 -31.35
C LEU A 852 23.55 -26.42 -29.96
N PHE A 853 23.13 -25.62 -28.97
CA PHE A 853 23.67 -25.71 -27.62
C PHE A 853 23.24 -27.00 -26.91
N LEU A 854 21.99 -27.42 -27.06
CA LEU A 854 21.47 -28.67 -26.53
C LEU A 854 22.22 -29.88 -27.12
N ARG A 855 22.46 -29.90 -28.45
CA ARG A 855 23.25 -30.93 -29.14
C ARG A 855 24.71 -30.93 -28.67
N PHE A 856 25.33 -29.76 -28.56
CA PHE A 856 26.70 -29.61 -28.06
C PHE A 856 26.86 -30.12 -26.62
N VAL A 857 25.98 -29.70 -25.71
CA VAL A 857 25.97 -30.16 -24.31
C VAL A 857 25.69 -31.66 -24.21
N ALA A 858 24.79 -32.20 -25.04
CA ALA A 858 24.48 -33.63 -25.06
C ALA A 858 25.65 -34.48 -25.60
N SER A 859 26.32 -34.04 -26.68
CA SER A 859 27.30 -34.82 -27.47
C SER A 859 28.36 -35.54 -26.62
N PRO A 860 28.62 -36.84 -26.85
CA PRO A 860 29.60 -37.62 -26.07
C PRO A 860 31.03 -37.05 -26.19
N GLU A 861 31.33 -36.36 -27.30
CA GLU A 861 32.65 -35.79 -27.61
C GLU A 861 32.99 -34.50 -26.81
N LEU A 862 32.07 -34.01 -25.97
CA LEU A 862 32.30 -32.86 -25.11
C LEU A 862 33.00 -33.26 -23.79
N ASP A 863 34.28 -32.87 -23.62
CA ASP A 863 34.99 -33.03 -22.35
C ASP A 863 34.47 -32.06 -21.28
N ALA A 864 33.62 -32.58 -20.39
CA ALA A 864 33.02 -31.83 -19.29
C ALA A 864 34.04 -31.26 -18.27
N LYS A 865 35.29 -31.74 -18.22
CA LYS A 865 36.33 -31.19 -17.34
C LYS A 865 36.92 -29.88 -17.89
N LEU A 866 36.92 -29.71 -19.22
CA LEU A 866 37.32 -28.47 -19.89
C LEU A 866 36.11 -27.55 -20.08
N ALA A 867 34.99 -28.06 -20.60
CA ALA A 867 33.81 -27.24 -20.93
C ALA A 867 33.21 -26.47 -19.73
N LYS A 868 33.37 -26.96 -18.50
CA LYS A 868 32.98 -26.25 -17.26
C LYS A 868 33.75 -24.93 -16.99
N ARG A 869 34.82 -24.65 -17.76
CA ARG A 869 35.53 -23.35 -17.75
C ARG A 869 34.72 -22.26 -18.45
N TYR A 870 33.78 -22.64 -19.32
CA TYR A 870 32.99 -21.76 -20.16
C TYR A 870 31.49 -21.82 -19.80
N VAL A 871 30.97 -23.03 -19.54
CA VAL A 871 29.65 -23.23 -18.91
C VAL A 871 29.86 -23.14 -17.39
N ASP A 872 30.12 -21.94 -16.90
CA ASP A 872 30.47 -21.65 -15.51
C ASP A 872 29.23 -21.33 -14.63
N GLN A 873 29.44 -20.88 -13.39
CA GLN A 873 28.34 -20.47 -12.52
C GLN A 873 27.61 -19.22 -13.02
N SER A 874 28.30 -18.29 -13.69
CA SER A 874 27.70 -17.09 -14.28
C SER A 874 26.80 -17.42 -15.48
N PHE A 875 27.29 -18.27 -16.40
CA PHE A 875 26.51 -18.80 -17.50
C PHE A 875 25.25 -19.54 -17.00
N VAL A 876 25.40 -20.37 -15.96
CA VAL A 876 24.28 -21.11 -15.37
C VAL A 876 23.23 -20.18 -14.73
N LEU A 877 23.63 -19.07 -14.07
CA LEU A 877 22.66 -18.09 -13.56
C LEU A 877 21.89 -17.42 -14.71
N LYS A 878 22.57 -16.91 -15.73
CA LYS A 878 21.90 -16.28 -16.88
C LYS A 878 20.97 -17.25 -17.63
N LEU A 879 21.29 -18.54 -17.63
CA LEU A 879 20.41 -19.59 -18.18
C LEU A 879 19.19 -19.86 -17.30
N LEU A 880 19.29 -19.68 -15.98
CA LEU A 880 18.15 -19.74 -15.05
C LEU A 880 17.25 -18.52 -15.17
N ASP A 881 17.82 -17.32 -15.33
CA ASP A 881 17.06 -16.06 -15.47
C ASP A 881 16.14 -16.09 -16.71
N LEU A 882 16.54 -16.78 -17.79
CA LEU A 882 15.74 -16.95 -19.00
C LEU A 882 14.49 -17.84 -18.82
N PHE A 883 14.36 -18.61 -17.72
CA PHE A 883 13.14 -19.37 -17.45
C PHE A 883 11.92 -18.47 -17.14
N ASP A 884 12.12 -17.17 -16.89
CA ASP A 884 11.01 -16.21 -16.78
C ASP A 884 10.49 -15.73 -18.15
N SER A 885 11.00 -16.26 -19.26
CA SER A 885 10.50 -15.97 -20.61
C SER A 885 9.04 -16.38 -20.78
N GLU A 886 8.22 -15.53 -21.41
CA GLU A 886 6.80 -15.79 -21.68
C GLU A 886 6.61 -16.90 -22.74
N ASP A 887 7.57 -17.05 -23.65
CA ASP A 887 7.52 -18.01 -24.75
C ASP A 887 7.71 -19.46 -24.24
N PRO A 888 6.68 -20.33 -24.30
CA PRO A 888 6.77 -21.70 -23.79
C PRO A 888 7.77 -22.56 -24.57
N ARG A 889 8.06 -22.20 -25.83
CA ARG A 889 9.01 -22.93 -26.69
C ARG A 889 10.44 -22.73 -26.19
N GLU A 890 10.75 -21.53 -25.72
CA GLU A 890 12.04 -21.22 -25.10
C GLU A 890 12.21 -21.96 -23.77
N ARG A 891 11.19 -21.95 -22.91
CA ARG A 891 11.23 -22.65 -21.62
C ARG A 891 11.44 -24.16 -21.77
N GLU A 892 10.87 -24.81 -22.79
CA GLU A 892 11.13 -26.23 -23.06
C GLU A 892 12.61 -26.49 -23.42
N TYR A 893 13.20 -25.69 -24.32
CA TYR A 893 14.62 -25.82 -24.67
C TYR A 893 15.55 -25.54 -23.48
N LEU A 894 15.22 -24.55 -22.65
CA LEU A 894 15.92 -24.26 -21.40
C LEU A 894 15.82 -25.44 -20.42
N LYS A 895 14.63 -26.02 -20.27
CA LYS A 895 14.37 -27.19 -19.42
C LYS A 895 15.24 -28.38 -19.81
N MET A 896 15.20 -28.75 -21.10
CA MET A 896 16.03 -29.83 -21.66
C MET A 896 17.52 -29.55 -21.47
N THR A 897 17.97 -28.32 -21.75
CA THR A 897 19.37 -27.91 -21.64
C THR A 897 19.87 -27.95 -20.20
N LEU A 898 19.13 -27.36 -19.25
CA LEU A 898 19.49 -27.34 -17.83
C LEU A 898 19.53 -28.75 -17.23
N HIS A 899 18.61 -29.65 -17.63
CA HIS A 899 18.64 -31.05 -17.21
C HIS A 899 19.92 -31.76 -17.71
N ARG A 900 20.31 -31.56 -18.98
CA ARG A 900 21.58 -32.10 -19.51
C ARG A 900 22.81 -31.50 -18.83
N ILE A 901 22.81 -30.20 -18.52
CA ILE A 901 23.88 -29.54 -17.77
C ILE A 901 24.00 -30.14 -16.36
N TYR A 902 22.89 -30.25 -15.63
CA TYR A 902 22.85 -30.86 -14.30
C TYR A 902 23.32 -32.33 -14.34
N GLY A 903 22.87 -33.09 -15.34
CA GLY A 903 23.27 -34.47 -15.57
C GLY A 903 24.78 -34.62 -15.75
N LYS A 904 25.37 -33.84 -16.67
CA LYS A 904 26.76 -34.00 -17.15
C LYS A 904 27.80 -33.28 -16.28
N PHE A 905 27.51 -32.05 -15.85
CA PHE A 905 28.47 -31.24 -15.08
C PHE A 905 28.24 -31.36 -13.57
N MET A 906 28.69 -32.49 -13.01
CA MET A 906 28.60 -32.85 -11.59
C MET A 906 28.91 -31.70 -10.62
N ALA A 907 29.91 -30.86 -10.94
CA ALA A 907 30.37 -29.74 -10.12
C ALA A 907 29.33 -28.62 -9.94
N HIS A 908 28.40 -28.43 -10.88
CA HIS A 908 27.36 -27.40 -10.78
C HIS A 908 26.08 -27.89 -10.08
N ARG A 909 25.93 -29.19 -9.81
CA ARG A 909 24.73 -29.74 -9.16
C ARG A 909 24.38 -29.09 -7.80
N PRO A 910 25.33 -28.81 -6.88
CA PRO A 910 24.99 -28.12 -5.63
C PRO A 910 24.57 -26.67 -5.86
N PHE A 911 25.20 -26.01 -6.84
CA PHE A 911 24.91 -24.63 -7.22
C PHE A 911 23.53 -24.48 -7.87
N ILE A 912 23.20 -25.33 -8.85
CA ILE A 912 21.89 -25.35 -9.52
C ILE A 912 20.76 -25.58 -8.50
N ARG A 913 20.90 -26.56 -7.59
CA ARG A 913 19.91 -26.76 -6.51
C ARG A 913 19.78 -25.52 -5.63
N LYS A 914 20.89 -24.89 -5.22
CA LYS A 914 20.84 -23.66 -4.41
C LYS A 914 20.17 -22.50 -5.16
N ALA A 915 20.43 -22.34 -6.46
CA ALA A 915 19.86 -21.29 -7.28
C ALA A 915 18.35 -21.48 -7.49
N ILE A 916 17.89 -22.68 -7.85
CA ILE A 916 16.45 -22.98 -7.98
C ILE A 916 15.74 -22.84 -6.62
N ASN A 917 16.35 -23.28 -5.52
CA ASN A 917 15.79 -23.07 -4.18
C ASN A 917 15.64 -21.57 -3.84
N ASN A 918 16.62 -20.74 -4.19
CA ASN A 918 16.54 -19.29 -4.00
C ASN A 918 15.46 -18.65 -4.89
N LEU A 919 15.31 -19.11 -6.14
CA LEU A 919 14.27 -18.66 -7.06
C LEU A 919 12.88 -19.00 -6.52
N PHE A 920 12.68 -20.22 -6.02
CA PHE A 920 11.44 -20.61 -5.34
C PHE A 920 11.19 -19.83 -4.04
N PHE A 921 12.22 -19.50 -3.24
CA PHE A 921 12.05 -18.59 -2.10
C PHE A 921 11.56 -17.20 -2.56
N ASN A 922 12.19 -16.61 -3.58
CA ASN A 922 11.74 -15.32 -4.13
C ASN A 922 10.29 -15.43 -4.66
N PHE A 923 9.93 -16.51 -5.36
CA PHE A 923 8.58 -16.70 -5.89
C PHE A 923 7.50 -16.83 -4.79
N ILE A 924 7.75 -17.60 -3.73
CA ILE A 924 6.78 -17.86 -2.65
C ILE A 924 6.58 -16.65 -1.73
N PHE A 925 7.61 -15.80 -1.57
CA PHE A 925 7.66 -14.75 -0.54
C PHE A 925 7.92 -13.32 -1.04
N GLU A 926 8.43 -13.12 -2.26
CA GLU A 926 8.72 -11.79 -2.85
C GLU A 926 7.85 -11.48 -4.08
N THR A 927 7.77 -12.36 -5.09
CA THR A 927 7.20 -11.98 -6.42
C THR A 927 5.79 -12.50 -6.71
N GLU A 928 5.40 -13.69 -6.22
CA GLU A 928 4.18 -14.45 -6.56
C GLU A 928 3.87 -14.69 -8.07
N LYS A 929 4.68 -14.14 -9.00
CA LYS A 929 4.69 -14.44 -10.45
C LYS A 929 6.12 -14.81 -10.89
N HIS A 930 6.23 -15.85 -11.72
CA HIS A 930 7.40 -16.29 -12.47
C HIS A 930 6.94 -17.35 -13.48
N ASN A 931 7.36 -17.29 -14.73
CA ASN A 931 6.80 -18.16 -15.79
C ASN A 931 7.28 -19.63 -15.67
N GLY A 932 8.59 -19.87 -15.55
CA GLY A 932 9.18 -21.23 -15.62
C GLY A 932 9.10 -22.11 -14.37
N ILE A 933 8.09 -21.96 -13.51
CA ILE A 933 8.01 -22.71 -12.23
C ILE A 933 7.73 -24.20 -12.46
N ALA A 934 6.89 -24.55 -13.44
CA ALA A 934 6.57 -25.94 -13.76
C ALA A 934 7.81 -26.69 -14.27
N GLU A 935 8.57 -26.06 -15.16
CA GLU A 935 9.76 -26.61 -15.80
C GLU A 935 10.88 -26.86 -14.78
N PHE A 936 11.03 -25.99 -13.78
CA PHE A 936 11.92 -26.25 -12.64
C PHE A 936 11.45 -27.43 -11.78
N LEU A 937 10.15 -27.60 -11.58
CA LEU A 937 9.60 -28.73 -10.83
C LEU A 937 9.75 -30.05 -11.61
N GLU A 938 9.64 -30.08 -12.94
CA GLU A 938 9.92 -31.29 -13.73
C GLU A 938 11.38 -31.74 -13.61
N ILE A 939 12.32 -30.78 -13.71
CA ILE A 939 13.74 -31.04 -13.48
C ILE A 939 13.95 -31.57 -12.06
N LEU A 940 13.30 -30.95 -11.06
CA LEU A 940 13.44 -31.37 -9.67
C LEU A 940 12.80 -32.73 -9.38
N GLY A 941 11.68 -33.10 -10.00
CA GLY A 941 11.09 -34.44 -9.88
C GLY A 941 12.07 -35.52 -10.36
N SER A 942 12.77 -35.27 -11.48
CA SER A 942 13.85 -36.14 -11.95
C SER A 942 15.03 -36.20 -10.96
N ILE A 943 15.38 -35.08 -10.31
CA ILE A 943 16.44 -35.00 -9.30
C ILE A 943 16.06 -35.70 -7.99
N ILE A 944 14.82 -35.57 -7.53
CA ILE A 944 14.27 -36.16 -6.29
C ILE A 944 14.22 -37.68 -6.42
N ASN A 945 13.77 -38.20 -7.57
CA ASN A 945 13.81 -39.65 -7.82
C ASN A 945 15.27 -40.18 -7.78
N GLY A 946 16.22 -39.36 -8.26
CA GLY A 946 17.66 -39.62 -8.17
C GLY A 946 18.32 -39.41 -6.79
N PHE A 947 17.57 -39.13 -5.72
CA PHE A 947 18.14 -39.04 -4.37
C PHE A 947 18.49 -40.43 -3.80
N ALA A 948 19.68 -40.52 -3.20
CA ALA A 948 20.11 -41.70 -2.46
C ALA A 948 19.34 -41.84 -1.14
N LEU A 949 19.06 -43.09 -0.75
CA LEU A 949 18.44 -43.43 0.53
C LEU A 949 19.52 -43.82 1.57
N PRO A 950 19.35 -43.47 2.86
CA PRO A 950 18.27 -42.64 3.42
C PRO A 950 18.36 -41.17 2.97
N LEU A 951 17.20 -40.51 2.83
CA LEU A 951 17.12 -39.10 2.45
C LEU A 951 17.92 -38.20 3.40
N LYS A 952 18.70 -37.27 2.85
CA LYS A 952 19.49 -36.33 3.64
C LYS A 952 18.58 -35.26 4.26
N GLU A 953 19.01 -34.70 5.39
CA GLU A 953 18.30 -33.57 6.01
C GLU A 953 18.21 -32.33 5.10
N GLU A 954 19.16 -32.11 4.17
CA GLU A 954 19.03 -31.09 3.12
C GLU A 954 17.82 -31.31 2.20
N HIS A 955 17.39 -32.56 1.98
CA HIS A 955 16.22 -32.90 1.16
C HIS A 955 14.91 -32.75 1.94
N LYS A 956 14.89 -33.16 3.21
CA LYS A 956 13.72 -32.97 4.10
C LYS A 956 13.46 -31.49 4.39
N LEU A 957 14.51 -30.70 4.60
CA LEU A 957 14.41 -29.25 4.73
C LEU A 957 13.92 -28.58 3.44
N PHE A 958 14.29 -29.09 2.26
CA PHE A 958 13.77 -28.62 0.99
C PHE A 958 12.26 -28.88 0.83
N LEU A 959 11.80 -30.11 1.13
CA LEU A 959 10.37 -30.45 1.16
C LEU A 959 9.57 -29.49 2.08
N VAL A 960 10.02 -29.30 3.32
CA VAL A 960 9.29 -28.52 4.33
C VAL A 960 9.36 -27.01 4.11
N ARG A 961 10.47 -26.47 3.57
CA ARG A 961 10.67 -25.02 3.40
C ARG A 961 10.32 -24.49 2.01
N ILE A 962 10.25 -25.35 0.98
CA ILE A 962 9.98 -24.96 -0.41
C ILE A 962 8.76 -25.67 -0.97
N LEU A 963 8.79 -27.00 -1.13
CA LEU A 963 7.74 -27.71 -1.87
C LEU A 963 6.37 -27.59 -1.18
N ILE A 964 6.29 -27.78 0.13
CA ILE A 964 5.03 -27.60 0.87
C ILE A 964 4.54 -26.13 0.78
N PRO A 965 5.38 -25.09 1.00
CA PRO A 965 4.99 -23.70 0.76
C PRO A 965 4.66 -23.29 -0.68
N LEU A 966 5.07 -24.03 -1.73
CA LEU A 966 4.70 -23.72 -3.12
C LEU A 966 3.19 -23.83 -3.39
N HIS A 967 2.40 -24.42 -2.49
CA HIS A 967 0.94 -24.42 -2.60
C HIS A 967 0.30 -23.06 -2.25
N LYS A 968 1.07 -22.12 -1.68
CA LYS A 968 0.61 -20.76 -1.30
C LYS A 968 0.24 -19.86 -2.51
N PRO A 969 1.12 -19.58 -3.49
CA PRO A 969 0.88 -18.53 -4.49
C PRO A 969 -0.36 -18.80 -5.35
N LYS A 970 -1.01 -17.74 -5.83
CA LYS A 970 -2.35 -17.84 -6.45
C LYS A 970 -2.37 -18.74 -7.70
N CYS A 971 -1.37 -18.61 -8.56
CA CYS A 971 -1.20 -19.28 -9.86
C CYS A 971 -0.84 -20.79 -9.80
N LEU A 972 -1.16 -21.50 -8.71
CA LEU A 972 -0.85 -22.92 -8.51
C LEU A 972 -1.26 -23.82 -9.68
N ALA A 973 -2.37 -23.51 -10.35
CA ALA A 973 -2.89 -24.24 -11.51
C ALA A 973 -1.80 -24.53 -12.56
N MET A 974 -0.93 -23.56 -12.83
CA MET A 974 0.10 -23.62 -13.88
C MET A 974 1.23 -24.63 -13.62
N TYR A 975 1.37 -25.11 -12.37
CA TYR A 975 2.46 -26.03 -11.97
C TYR A 975 2.02 -27.11 -10.95
N HIS A 976 0.72 -27.25 -10.69
CA HIS A 976 0.19 -28.15 -9.67
C HIS A 976 0.56 -29.61 -9.93
N GLN A 977 0.46 -30.07 -11.17
CA GLN A 977 0.75 -31.46 -11.55
C GLN A 977 2.23 -31.81 -11.29
N GLN A 978 3.14 -30.90 -11.66
CA GLN A 978 4.58 -31.03 -11.43
C GLN A 978 4.92 -30.99 -9.93
N LEU A 979 4.18 -30.21 -9.14
CA LEU A 979 4.35 -30.12 -7.69
C LEU A 979 3.84 -31.38 -6.98
N SER A 980 2.63 -31.86 -7.30
CA SER A 980 2.05 -33.12 -6.78
C SER A 980 3.00 -34.29 -7.04
N TYR A 981 3.54 -34.40 -8.27
CA TYR A 981 4.55 -35.41 -8.59
C TYR A 981 5.81 -35.30 -7.71
N CYS A 982 6.31 -34.08 -7.44
CA CYS A 982 7.44 -33.89 -6.53
C CYS A 982 7.12 -34.28 -5.08
N ILE A 983 5.91 -34.00 -4.60
CA ILE A 983 5.44 -34.32 -3.25
C ILE A 983 5.26 -35.84 -3.08
N THR A 984 4.56 -36.49 -4.01
CA THR A 984 4.34 -37.96 -4.03
C THR A 984 5.67 -38.71 -4.12
N GLN A 985 6.63 -38.25 -4.94
CA GLN A 985 8.00 -38.80 -4.96
C GLN A 985 8.72 -38.70 -3.60
N PHE A 986 8.43 -37.71 -2.74
CA PHE A 986 8.99 -37.69 -1.39
C PHE A 986 8.33 -38.75 -0.46
N VAL A 987 7.04 -39.03 -0.62
CA VAL A 987 6.33 -40.08 0.15
C VAL A 987 6.82 -41.47 -0.23
N GLU A 988 7.02 -41.74 -1.54
CA GLU A 988 7.58 -43.00 -2.04
C GLU A 988 8.98 -43.29 -1.46
N LYS A 989 9.81 -42.25 -1.27
CA LYS A 989 11.19 -42.38 -0.77
C LYS A 989 11.28 -42.49 0.75
N ASP A 990 10.39 -41.84 1.50
CA ASP A 990 10.25 -42.01 2.96
C ASP A 990 8.80 -41.75 3.40
N CYS A 991 8.02 -42.84 3.52
CA CYS A 991 6.60 -42.81 3.88
C CYS A 991 6.28 -42.08 5.20
N LYS A 992 7.27 -41.88 6.10
CA LYS A 992 7.10 -41.11 7.35
C LYS A 992 6.85 -39.62 7.09
N LEU A 993 7.21 -39.12 5.90
CA LEU A 993 6.97 -37.74 5.50
C LEU A 993 5.48 -37.46 5.21
N ALA A 994 4.64 -38.49 5.05
CA ALA A 994 3.21 -38.35 4.77
C ALA A 994 2.47 -37.49 5.82
N ASP A 995 2.72 -37.72 7.13
CA ASP A 995 2.10 -36.89 8.19
C ASP A 995 2.54 -35.42 8.10
N THR A 996 3.79 -35.16 7.72
CA THR A 996 4.34 -33.80 7.55
C THR A 996 3.76 -33.11 6.32
N ILE A 997 3.61 -33.83 5.20
CA ILE A 997 2.99 -33.36 3.97
C ILE A 997 1.50 -33.06 4.19
N ILE A 998 0.73 -34.00 4.75
CA ILE A 998 -0.70 -33.83 5.01
C ILE A 998 -0.95 -32.66 5.99
N ARG A 999 -0.13 -32.50 7.05
CA ARG A 999 -0.21 -31.30 7.91
C ARG A 999 0.17 -30.02 7.17
N GLY A 1000 1.11 -30.08 6.23
CA GLY A 1000 1.48 -29.01 5.32
C GLY A 1000 0.29 -28.54 4.47
N LEU A 1001 -0.32 -29.45 3.72
CA LEU A 1001 -1.50 -29.17 2.90
C LEU A 1001 -2.67 -28.65 3.73
N LEU A 1002 -2.94 -29.24 4.91
CA LEU A 1002 -3.98 -28.75 5.82
C LEU A 1002 -3.70 -27.36 6.40
N LYS A 1003 -2.42 -26.95 6.53
CA LYS A 1003 -1.98 -25.61 6.95
C LYS A 1003 -2.14 -24.57 5.85
N TYR A 1004 -1.88 -24.93 4.59
CA TYR A 1004 -2.00 -24.04 3.42
C TYR A 1004 -3.33 -24.19 2.66
N TRP A 1005 -4.29 -24.92 3.22
CA TRP A 1005 -5.54 -25.28 2.56
C TRP A 1005 -6.37 -24.04 2.14
N PRO A 1006 -6.85 -23.96 0.88
CA PRO A 1006 -7.56 -22.79 0.35
C PRO A 1006 -8.87 -22.50 1.10
N ILE A 1007 -9.23 -21.22 1.23
CA ILE A 1007 -10.48 -20.81 1.90
C ILE A 1007 -11.47 -20.16 0.93
N THR A 1008 -10.99 -19.66 -0.23
CA THR A 1008 -11.76 -18.81 -1.16
C THR A 1008 -11.59 -19.16 -2.64
N ASN A 1009 -10.81 -20.19 -2.98
CA ASN A 1009 -10.63 -20.65 -4.36
C ASN A 1009 -11.01 -22.13 -4.45
N SER A 1010 -12.17 -22.41 -5.06
CA SER A 1010 -12.73 -23.76 -5.21
C SER A 1010 -11.93 -24.64 -6.18
N SER A 1011 -11.34 -24.05 -7.24
CA SER A 1011 -10.44 -24.77 -8.15
C SER A 1011 -9.20 -25.28 -7.40
N LYS A 1012 -8.56 -24.43 -6.58
CA LYS A 1012 -7.50 -24.88 -5.66
C LYS A 1012 -7.98 -25.92 -4.65
N GLU A 1013 -9.19 -25.84 -4.09
CA GLU A 1013 -9.68 -26.91 -3.19
C GLU A 1013 -9.82 -28.26 -3.92
N VAL A 1014 -10.27 -28.26 -5.19
CA VAL A 1014 -10.32 -29.48 -6.02
C VAL A 1014 -8.92 -30.01 -6.32
N MET A 1015 -7.95 -29.14 -6.58
CA MET A 1015 -6.53 -29.50 -6.77
C MET A 1015 -5.93 -30.14 -5.50
N PHE A 1016 -6.07 -29.48 -4.34
CA PHE A 1016 -5.62 -30.01 -3.04
C PHE A 1016 -6.30 -31.34 -2.69
N LEU A 1017 -7.58 -31.54 -3.05
CA LEU A 1017 -8.27 -32.83 -2.88
C LEU A 1017 -7.73 -33.92 -3.82
N GLY A 1018 -7.14 -33.54 -4.96
CA GLY A 1018 -6.45 -34.46 -5.88
C GLY A 1018 -5.08 -34.89 -5.38
N GLU A 1019 -4.20 -33.94 -5.05
CA GLU A 1019 -2.89 -34.23 -4.43
C GLU A 1019 -3.04 -35.04 -3.14
N LEU A 1020 -4.04 -34.70 -2.31
CA LEU A 1020 -4.35 -35.45 -1.10
C LEU A 1020 -4.77 -36.89 -1.37
N GLU A 1021 -5.38 -37.20 -2.52
CA GLU A 1021 -5.69 -38.58 -2.92
C GLU A 1021 -4.40 -39.35 -3.22
N GLU A 1022 -3.52 -38.79 -4.05
CA GLU A 1022 -2.19 -39.38 -4.39
C GLU A 1022 -1.35 -39.64 -3.13
N VAL A 1023 -1.26 -38.64 -2.25
CA VAL A 1023 -0.52 -38.74 -0.98
C VAL A 1023 -1.13 -39.78 -0.04
N LEU A 1024 -2.46 -39.91 0.02
CA LEU A 1024 -3.13 -40.92 0.84
C LEU A 1024 -2.98 -42.34 0.28
N GLU A 1025 -2.94 -42.51 -1.04
CA GLU A 1025 -2.66 -43.82 -1.67
C GLU A 1025 -1.24 -44.30 -1.32
N ALA A 1026 -0.25 -43.39 -1.31
CA ALA A 1026 1.11 -43.69 -0.87
C ALA A 1026 1.27 -43.79 0.68
N THR A 1027 0.24 -43.49 1.48
CA THR A 1027 0.34 -43.44 2.95
C THR A 1027 0.14 -44.80 3.62
N GLN A 1028 1.02 -45.13 4.58
CA GLN A 1028 0.91 -46.33 5.42
C GLN A 1028 0.00 -46.11 6.65
N PRO A 1029 -0.72 -47.15 7.15
CA PRO A 1029 -1.69 -47.02 8.24
C PRO A 1029 -1.20 -46.32 9.54
N PRO A 1030 0.06 -46.54 10.03
CA PRO A 1030 0.53 -45.88 11.26
C PRO A 1030 0.69 -44.37 11.13
N GLU A 1031 1.02 -43.87 9.93
CA GLU A 1031 1.17 -42.44 9.66
C GLU A 1031 -0.21 -41.80 9.39
N PHE A 1032 -1.10 -42.49 8.68
CA PHE A 1032 -2.50 -42.10 8.55
C PHE A 1032 -3.19 -41.86 9.90
N GLN A 1033 -2.94 -42.73 10.90
CA GLN A 1033 -3.50 -42.58 12.24
C GLN A 1033 -3.05 -41.30 12.98
N ARG A 1034 -1.90 -40.71 12.62
CA ARG A 1034 -1.44 -39.43 13.19
C ARG A 1034 -2.18 -38.23 12.60
N CYS A 1035 -2.54 -38.28 11.32
CA CYS A 1035 -3.15 -37.15 10.59
C CYS A 1035 -4.67 -37.25 10.41
N MET A 1036 -5.30 -38.42 10.61
CA MET A 1036 -6.71 -38.65 10.28
C MET A 1036 -7.71 -37.68 10.95
N MET A 1037 -7.50 -37.27 12.20
CA MET A 1037 -8.45 -36.35 12.87
C MET A 1037 -8.50 -34.94 12.25
N PRO A 1038 -7.38 -34.20 12.10
CA PRO A 1038 -7.42 -32.90 11.41
C PRO A 1038 -7.79 -33.04 9.93
N LEU A 1039 -7.39 -34.13 9.27
CA LEU A 1039 -7.73 -34.46 7.89
C LEU A 1039 -9.24 -34.58 7.67
N PHE A 1040 -9.92 -35.51 8.36
CA PHE A 1040 -11.35 -35.73 8.14
C PHE A 1040 -12.22 -34.58 8.66
N ARG A 1041 -11.72 -33.74 9.58
CA ARG A 1041 -12.35 -32.45 9.93
C ARG A 1041 -12.28 -31.42 8.80
N ARG A 1042 -11.29 -31.48 7.90
CA ARG A 1042 -11.27 -30.67 6.68
C ARG A 1042 -12.19 -31.27 5.61
N ILE A 1043 -12.10 -32.58 5.36
CA ILE A 1043 -12.97 -33.28 4.40
C ILE A 1043 -14.46 -33.06 4.75
N ALA A 1044 -14.85 -33.14 6.03
CA ALA A 1044 -16.23 -32.85 6.49
C ALA A 1044 -16.71 -31.41 6.22
N ARG A 1045 -15.80 -30.44 5.99
CA ARG A 1045 -16.15 -29.09 5.52
C ARG A 1045 -16.32 -29.06 4.00
N CYS A 1046 -15.40 -29.68 3.27
CA CYS A 1046 -15.47 -29.81 1.80
C CYS A 1046 -16.74 -30.56 1.35
N LEU A 1047 -17.15 -31.60 2.08
CA LEU A 1047 -18.42 -32.33 1.88
C LEU A 1047 -19.67 -31.44 2.01
N ASN A 1048 -19.62 -30.41 2.85
CA ASN A 1048 -20.69 -29.42 3.03
C ASN A 1048 -20.47 -28.15 2.17
N SER A 1049 -19.52 -28.16 1.23
CA SER A 1049 -19.23 -26.97 0.41
C SER A 1049 -20.43 -26.65 -0.49
N PRO A 1050 -20.87 -25.38 -0.57
CA PRO A 1050 -21.92 -24.99 -1.51
C PRO A 1050 -21.50 -25.15 -2.97
N HIS A 1051 -20.19 -25.23 -3.24
CA HIS A 1051 -19.61 -25.40 -4.56
C HIS A 1051 -19.53 -26.87 -4.95
N PHE A 1052 -20.40 -27.32 -5.86
CA PHE A 1052 -20.63 -28.75 -6.11
C PHE A 1052 -19.36 -29.55 -6.41
N GLN A 1053 -18.43 -29.02 -7.21
CA GLN A 1053 -17.19 -29.73 -7.57
C GLN A 1053 -16.29 -30.05 -6.35
N VAL A 1054 -16.34 -29.23 -5.29
CA VAL A 1054 -15.54 -29.46 -4.07
C VAL A 1054 -16.16 -30.57 -3.24
N ALA A 1055 -17.49 -30.55 -3.06
CA ALA A 1055 -18.23 -31.62 -2.37
C ALA A 1055 -18.17 -32.94 -3.14
N GLU A 1056 -18.29 -32.88 -4.47
CA GLU A 1056 -18.15 -34.01 -5.40
C GLU A 1056 -16.74 -34.63 -5.33
N ARG A 1057 -15.67 -33.83 -5.52
CA ARG A 1057 -14.29 -34.34 -5.46
C ARG A 1057 -13.95 -34.93 -4.09
N ALA A 1058 -14.49 -34.37 -3.01
CA ALA A 1058 -14.34 -34.90 -1.66
C ALA A 1058 -15.09 -36.23 -1.47
N LEU A 1059 -16.29 -36.40 -2.04
CA LEU A 1059 -17.02 -37.67 -2.04
C LEU A 1059 -16.31 -38.75 -2.88
N PHE A 1060 -15.65 -38.37 -3.97
CA PHE A 1060 -14.90 -39.30 -4.83
C PHE A 1060 -13.74 -40.02 -4.12
N LEU A 1061 -13.23 -39.51 -2.99
CA LEU A 1061 -12.22 -40.20 -2.16
C LEU A 1061 -12.68 -41.58 -1.64
N TRP A 1062 -13.99 -41.84 -1.61
CA TRP A 1062 -14.56 -43.15 -1.25
C TRP A 1062 -14.58 -44.16 -2.43
N ASN A 1063 -14.19 -43.77 -3.64
CA ASN A 1063 -14.05 -44.70 -4.77
C ASN A 1063 -12.66 -45.36 -4.83
N ASN A 1064 -11.68 -44.85 -4.07
CA ASN A 1064 -10.32 -45.38 -4.00
C ASN A 1064 -10.26 -46.52 -2.96
N ASP A 1065 -9.95 -47.75 -3.38
CA ASP A 1065 -9.98 -48.93 -2.51
C ASP A 1065 -8.98 -48.86 -1.35
N HIS A 1066 -7.81 -48.23 -1.51
CA HIS A 1066 -6.82 -48.10 -0.44
C HIS A 1066 -7.30 -47.12 0.63
N ILE A 1067 -7.77 -45.94 0.21
CA ILE A 1067 -8.33 -44.92 1.12
C ILE A 1067 -9.57 -45.45 1.83
N MET A 1068 -10.45 -46.16 1.10
CA MET A 1068 -11.59 -46.89 1.64
C MET A 1068 -11.18 -47.89 2.74
N ASN A 1069 -10.09 -48.63 2.55
CA ASN A 1069 -9.60 -49.58 3.55
C ASN A 1069 -9.00 -48.88 4.78
N LEU A 1070 -8.25 -47.78 4.61
CA LEU A 1070 -7.79 -46.92 5.72
C LEU A 1070 -8.97 -46.35 6.54
N ILE A 1071 -10.03 -45.93 5.85
CA ILE A 1071 -11.28 -45.45 6.47
C ILE A 1071 -12.00 -46.59 7.23
N LYS A 1072 -12.20 -47.76 6.61
CA LYS A 1072 -12.87 -48.93 7.23
C LYS A 1072 -12.18 -49.41 8.52
N GLN A 1073 -10.85 -49.34 8.57
CA GLN A 1073 -10.05 -49.67 9.75
C GLN A 1073 -10.24 -48.65 10.88
N ASN A 1074 -10.31 -47.36 10.56
CA ASN A 1074 -10.34 -46.27 11.54
C ASN A 1074 -11.75 -45.66 11.74
N ARG A 1075 -12.80 -46.36 11.28
CA ARG A 1075 -14.19 -45.87 11.22
C ARG A 1075 -14.77 -45.38 12.54
N LYS A 1076 -14.35 -45.95 13.69
CA LYS A 1076 -14.79 -45.52 15.03
C LYS A 1076 -14.38 -44.07 15.38
N VAL A 1077 -13.35 -43.53 14.71
CA VAL A 1077 -12.93 -42.13 14.83
C VAL A 1077 -13.44 -41.29 13.66
N ILE A 1078 -13.41 -41.85 12.45
CA ILE A 1078 -13.73 -41.11 11.22
C ILE A 1078 -15.24 -40.88 11.05
N LEU A 1079 -16.08 -41.91 11.26
CA LEU A 1079 -17.52 -41.82 11.01
C LEU A 1079 -18.19 -40.71 11.86
N PRO A 1080 -17.95 -40.59 13.18
CA PRO A 1080 -18.52 -39.49 13.98
C PRO A 1080 -18.09 -38.08 13.55
N ILE A 1081 -17.00 -37.93 12.78
CA ILE A 1081 -16.52 -36.62 12.28
C ILE A 1081 -17.24 -36.22 10.99
N ILE A 1082 -17.47 -37.18 10.08
CA ILE A 1082 -18.10 -36.93 8.78
C ILE A 1082 -19.62 -37.12 8.77
N PHE A 1083 -20.19 -37.90 9.69
CA PHE A 1083 -21.62 -38.23 9.69
C PHE A 1083 -22.52 -36.98 9.74
N PRO A 1084 -22.26 -35.95 10.56
CA PRO A 1084 -23.05 -34.72 10.53
C PRO A 1084 -22.97 -33.95 9.21
N ALA A 1085 -21.92 -34.14 8.42
CA ALA A 1085 -21.83 -33.60 7.06
C ALA A 1085 -22.67 -34.41 6.09
N LEU A 1086 -22.54 -35.75 6.11
CA LEU A 1086 -23.29 -36.63 5.22
C LEU A 1086 -24.81 -36.49 5.40
N GLU A 1087 -25.31 -36.34 6.63
CA GLU A 1087 -26.74 -36.10 6.90
C GLU A 1087 -27.20 -34.73 6.40
N ARG A 1088 -26.47 -33.65 6.69
CA ARG A 1088 -26.82 -32.30 6.21
C ARG A 1088 -26.80 -32.24 4.68
N ASN A 1089 -25.81 -32.84 4.04
CA ASN A 1089 -25.68 -32.88 2.60
C ASN A 1089 -26.80 -33.71 1.94
N ALA A 1090 -27.17 -34.86 2.52
CA ALA A 1090 -28.28 -35.68 2.06
C ALA A 1090 -29.67 -35.04 2.29
N ARG A 1091 -29.82 -34.15 3.29
CA ARG A 1091 -31.07 -33.43 3.56
C ARG A 1091 -31.27 -32.18 2.70
N SER A 1092 -30.20 -31.50 2.28
CA SER A 1092 -30.33 -30.14 1.72
C SER A 1092 -29.38 -29.74 0.58
N HIS A 1093 -28.50 -30.61 0.07
CA HIS A 1093 -27.62 -30.21 -1.04
C HIS A 1093 -28.40 -30.06 -2.36
N TRP A 1094 -28.14 -28.98 -3.10
CA TRP A 1094 -28.89 -28.60 -4.30
C TRP A 1094 -28.53 -29.42 -5.55
N ASN A 1095 -27.34 -30.03 -5.58
CA ASN A 1095 -26.84 -30.79 -6.73
C ASN A 1095 -27.15 -32.29 -6.60
N GLN A 1096 -27.82 -32.85 -7.61
CA GLN A 1096 -28.28 -34.25 -7.64
C GLN A 1096 -27.15 -35.28 -7.67
N ALA A 1097 -26.00 -34.97 -8.28
CA ALA A 1097 -24.85 -35.88 -8.33
C ALA A 1097 -24.19 -35.97 -6.94
N VAL A 1098 -23.90 -34.82 -6.32
CA VAL A 1098 -23.40 -34.73 -4.93
C VAL A 1098 -24.34 -35.43 -3.95
N HIS A 1099 -25.65 -35.23 -4.08
CA HIS A 1099 -26.65 -35.94 -3.27
C HIS A 1099 -26.60 -37.47 -3.48
N SER A 1100 -26.51 -37.94 -4.73
CA SER A 1100 -26.44 -39.38 -5.04
C SER A 1100 -25.15 -40.04 -4.54
N LEU A 1101 -24.01 -39.36 -4.69
CA LEU A 1101 -22.73 -39.80 -4.12
C LEU A 1101 -22.77 -39.82 -2.58
N THR A 1102 -23.42 -38.84 -1.94
CA THR A 1102 -23.62 -38.82 -0.48
C THR A 1102 -24.43 -40.01 0.00
N LEU A 1103 -25.49 -40.40 -0.72
CA LEU A 1103 -26.27 -41.60 -0.39
C LEU A 1103 -25.45 -42.89 -0.54
N ASN A 1104 -24.58 -42.98 -1.56
CA ASN A 1104 -23.66 -44.11 -1.72
C ASN A 1104 -22.68 -44.21 -0.54
N VAL A 1105 -22.06 -43.10 -0.13
CA VAL A 1105 -21.13 -43.08 1.02
C VAL A 1105 -21.85 -43.41 2.33
N ARG A 1106 -23.07 -42.88 2.56
CA ARG A 1106 -23.92 -43.25 3.72
C ARG A 1106 -24.20 -44.76 3.74
N LYS A 1107 -24.58 -45.34 2.60
CA LYS A 1107 -24.80 -46.79 2.48
C LYS A 1107 -23.55 -47.59 2.82
N ILE A 1108 -22.38 -47.21 2.30
CA ILE A 1108 -21.12 -47.92 2.59
C ILE A 1108 -20.83 -47.99 4.09
N PHE A 1109 -21.10 -46.92 4.87
CA PHE A 1109 -20.94 -46.97 6.32
C PHE A 1109 -22.03 -47.80 7.02
N SER A 1110 -23.28 -47.73 6.55
CA SER A 1110 -24.38 -48.55 7.07
C SER A 1110 -24.15 -50.06 6.84
N ASP A 1111 -23.56 -50.44 5.71
CA ASP A 1111 -23.24 -51.83 5.36
C ASP A 1111 -21.99 -52.35 6.10
N VAL A 1112 -21.11 -51.46 6.59
CA VAL A 1112 -19.85 -51.80 7.29
C VAL A 1112 -19.99 -51.87 8.82
N ASP A 1113 -20.82 -51.00 9.42
CA ASP A 1113 -20.99 -50.94 10.89
C ASP A 1113 -22.36 -50.32 11.24
N ALA A 1114 -23.42 -51.11 11.08
CA ALA A 1114 -24.80 -50.65 11.26
C ALA A 1114 -25.10 -50.12 12.68
N ASP A 1115 -24.49 -50.72 13.71
CA ASP A 1115 -24.67 -50.28 15.10
C ASP A 1115 -24.01 -48.92 15.34
N LEU A 1116 -22.76 -48.71 14.90
CA LEU A 1116 -22.08 -47.41 14.98
C LEU A 1116 -22.76 -46.34 14.11
N TYR A 1117 -23.30 -46.73 12.94
CA TYR A 1117 -24.10 -45.84 12.09
C TYR A 1117 -25.36 -45.36 12.83
N LYS A 1118 -26.06 -46.27 13.51
CA LYS A 1118 -27.25 -45.95 14.31
C LYS A 1118 -26.93 -45.09 15.54
N GLU A 1119 -25.81 -45.34 16.21
CA GLU A 1119 -25.31 -44.50 17.30
C GLU A 1119 -25.04 -43.06 16.81
N CYS A 1120 -24.40 -42.93 15.63
CA CYS A 1120 -24.14 -41.62 15.03
C CYS A 1120 -25.42 -40.90 14.60
N LEU A 1121 -26.43 -41.63 14.12
CA LEU A 1121 -27.74 -41.07 13.78
C LEU A 1121 -28.46 -40.54 15.02
N GLN A 1122 -28.62 -41.36 16.06
CA GLN A 1122 -29.26 -40.92 17.30
C GLN A 1122 -28.54 -39.71 17.88
N LYS A 1123 -27.20 -39.75 17.95
CA LYS A 1123 -26.41 -38.62 18.44
C LYS A 1123 -26.57 -37.36 17.61
N PHE A 1124 -26.65 -37.48 16.28
CA PHE A 1124 -26.92 -36.33 15.40
C PHE A 1124 -28.31 -35.74 15.64
N GLU A 1125 -29.34 -36.56 15.81
CA GLU A 1125 -30.71 -36.12 16.10
C GLU A 1125 -30.82 -35.48 17.51
N GLU A 1126 -30.13 -36.05 18.50
CA GLU A 1126 -30.02 -35.44 19.82
C GLU A 1126 -29.27 -34.10 19.78
N ASP A 1127 -28.15 -34.00 19.06
CA ASP A 1127 -27.36 -32.77 18.98
C ASP A 1127 -28.07 -31.69 18.12
N GLU A 1128 -28.88 -32.10 17.13
CA GLU A 1128 -29.79 -31.23 16.38
C GLU A 1128 -30.96 -30.73 17.25
N SER A 1129 -31.54 -31.59 18.11
CA SER A 1129 -32.52 -31.18 19.14
C SER A 1129 -31.90 -30.18 20.11
N LYS A 1130 -30.71 -30.47 20.67
CA LYS A 1130 -29.98 -29.57 21.57
C LYS A 1130 -29.65 -28.24 20.89
N GLU A 1131 -29.23 -28.23 19.62
CA GLU A 1131 -28.96 -26.99 18.86
C GLU A 1131 -30.26 -26.18 18.62
N SER A 1132 -31.37 -26.87 18.34
CA SER A 1132 -32.71 -26.27 18.21
C SER A 1132 -33.24 -25.72 19.53
N GLU A 1133 -33.11 -26.44 20.64
CA GLU A 1133 -33.47 -26.03 21.99
C GLU A 1133 -32.61 -24.85 22.47
N VAL A 1134 -31.31 -24.85 22.19
CA VAL A 1134 -30.41 -23.73 22.49
C VAL A 1134 -30.73 -22.52 21.59
N LYS A 1135 -31.24 -22.71 20.37
CA LYS A 1135 -31.76 -21.63 19.52
C LYS A 1135 -33.08 -21.07 20.05
N ALA A 1136 -34.08 -21.92 20.30
CA ALA A 1136 -35.36 -21.54 20.87
C ALA A 1136 -35.21 -20.92 22.27
N GLY A 1137 -34.28 -21.42 23.09
CA GLY A 1137 -33.94 -20.86 24.39
C GLY A 1137 -33.29 -19.46 24.31
N ARG A 1138 -32.45 -19.22 23.28
CA ARG A 1138 -31.95 -17.86 22.98
C ARG A 1138 -33.08 -16.93 22.54
N GLU A 1139 -33.95 -17.38 21.64
CA GLU A 1139 -35.10 -16.60 21.14
C GLU A 1139 -36.13 -16.31 22.27
N ALA A 1140 -36.41 -17.28 23.14
CA ALA A 1140 -37.29 -17.11 24.30
C ALA A 1140 -36.66 -16.23 25.39
N THR A 1141 -35.34 -16.32 25.61
CA THR A 1141 -34.62 -15.40 26.51
C THR A 1141 -34.68 -13.98 25.98
N TRP A 1142 -34.48 -13.80 24.66
CA TRP A 1142 -34.58 -12.50 24.01
C TRP A 1142 -35.98 -11.89 24.15
N LYS A 1143 -37.02 -12.64 23.79
CA LYS A 1143 -38.41 -12.22 23.95
C LYS A 1143 -38.78 -11.91 25.41
N ARG A 1144 -38.28 -12.69 26.38
CA ARG A 1144 -38.47 -12.43 27.81
C ARG A 1144 -37.81 -11.13 28.25
N LEU A 1145 -36.64 -10.77 27.69
CA LEU A 1145 -35.97 -9.49 27.95
C LEU A 1145 -36.76 -8.31 27.36
N GLU A 1146 -37.31 -8.47 26.15
CA GLU A 1146 -38.20 -7.48 25.52
C GLU A 1146 -39.47 -7.24 26.37
N ASP A 1147 -40.14 -8.30 26.84
CA ASP A 1147 -41.30 -8.23 27.73
C ASP A 1147 -40.99 -7.57 29.09
N LEU A 1148 -39.79 -7.83 29.65
CA LEU A 1148 -39.36 -7.26 30.94
C LEU A 1148 -39.02 -5.77 30.81
N ALA A 1149 -38.36 -5.37 29.72
CA ALA A 1149 -38.09 -3.98 29.40
C ALA A 1149 -39.41 -3.20 29.19
N ALA A 1150 -40.34 -3.76 28.42
CA ALA A 1150 -41.65 -3.16 28.19
C ALA A 1150 -42.45 -2.95 29.50
N LYS A 1151 -42.44 -3.93 30.41
CA LYS A 1151 -43.15 -3.81 31.70
C LYS A 1151 -42.51 -2.82 32.68
N LYS A 1152 -41.18 -2.80 32.81
CA LYS A 1152 -40.51 -1.89 33.77
C LYS A 1152 -40.36 -0.45 33.25
N ALA A 1153 -40.43 -0.22 31.94
CA ALA A 1153 -40.56 1.13 31.37
C ALA A 1153 -41.81 1.87 31.87
N ALA A 1154 -42.85 1.15 32.32
CA ALA A 1154 -44.07 1.72 32.89
C ALA A 1154 -44.01 2.01 34.40
N SER A 1155 -42.96 1.57 35.12
CA SER A 1155 -42.88 1.67 36.60
C SER A 1155 -41.70 2.47 37.14
N GLY A 1156 -40.77 2.93 36.29
CA GLY A 1156 -39.72 3.90 36.66
C GLY A 1156 -38.57 3.40 37.54
N GLU A 1157 -38.60 2.15 38.02
CA GLU A 1157 -37.52 1.58 38.84
C GLU A 1157 -36.32 1.11 38.01
N ALA A 1158 -35.10 1.37 38.52
CA ALA A 1158 -33.87 0.82 37.97
C ALA A 1158 -33.76 -0.70 38.18
N VAL A 1159 -33.06 -1.39 37.29
CA VAL A 1159 -32.85 -2.85 37.33
C VAL A 1159 -31.39 -3.18 37.57
N LEU A 1160 -31.11 -4.01 38.57
CA LEU A 1160 -29.81 -4.61 38.84
C LEU A 1160 -29.96 -6.13 38.95
N ILE A 1161 -29.14 -6.89 38.21
CA ILE A 1161 -28.64 -8.26 38.51
C ILE A 1161 -27.85 -8.79 37.30
N GLY A 1162 -26.78 -9.56 37.55
CA GLY A 1162 -26.20 -10.52 36.59
C GLY A 1162 -25.04 -10.01 35.74
N LYS A 1163 -23.92 -10.75 35.71
CA LYS A 1163 -22.77 -10.49 34.83
C LYS A 1163 -22.86 -11.29 33.52
N ALA A 1164 -22.57 -10.60 32.41
CA ALA A 1164 -22.30 -11.10 31.05
C ALA A 1164 -23.49 -11.72 30.27
N PRO A 1165 -23.47 -11.69 28.91
CA PRO A 1165 -22.46 -11.10 28.02
C PRO A 1165 -22.87 -9.79 27.31
N VAL A 1166 -21.88 -9.19 26.65
CA VAL A 1166 -21.88 -7.91 25.90
C VAL A 1166 -22.99 -7.75 24.84
N ARG A 1167 -23.58 -6.54 24.73
CA ARG A 1167 -23.83 -5.85 23.44
C ARG A 1167 -24.10 -4.33 23.57
N SER A 1168 -23.01 -3.54 23.47
CA SER A 1168 -22.73 -2.39 22.56
C SER A 1168 -23.75 -1.22 22.41
N SER A 1169 -23.37 0.05 22.12
CA SER A 1169 -22.42 0.52 21.04
C SER A 1169 -22.11 2.08 21.07
N ALA A 1170 -21.77 2.87 19.96
CA ALA A 1170 -21.33 4.36 19.80
C ALA A 1170 -21.92 5.49 18.76
N ALA A 1171 -21.41 6.75 18.83
CA ALA A 1171 -21.35 7.95 17.88
C ALA A 1171 -22.53 9.01 17.84
N TYR A 1172 -22.48 10.30 17.41
CA TYR A 1172 -21.51 11.33 16.86
C TYR A 1172 -22.06 12.79 17.13
N THR A 1173 -21.38 13.98 17.13
CA THR A 1173 -20.52 14.85 16.23
C THR A 1173 -21.21 15.73 15.14
N PHE A 1174 -20.71 16.96 14.86
CA PHE A 1174 -21.11 17.84 13.72
C PHE A 1174 -19.97 18.67 13.04
N VAL A 1175 -20.08 18.97 11.72
CA VAL A 1175 -19.08 19.71 10.87
C VAL A 1175 -19.72 20.58 9.70
N PRO A 1176 -19.09 21.68 9.19
CA PRO A 1176 -19.56 22.54 8.06
C PRO A 1176 -19.14 22.13 6.62
N LYS A 1177 -19.15 23.05 5.62
CA LYS A 1177 -19.19 22.78 4.16
C LYS A 1177 -17.99 23.24 3.28
N VAL A 1178 -17.77 22.46 2.21
CA VAL A 1178 -17.22 22.71 0.84
C VAL A 1178 -16.52 24.03 0.50
N ALA A 1179 -15.33 23.90 -0.10
CA ALA A 1179 -14.87 24.74 -1.22
C ALA A 1179 -14.36 23.82 -2.37
N SER A 1180 -14.78 24.07 -3.61
CA SER A 1180 -14.48 23.22 -4.78
C SER A 1180 -13.18 23.61 -5.50
N LYS A 1181 -12.08 23.62 -4.73
CA LYS A 1181 -10.68 23.67 -5.21
C LYS A 1181 -9.75 23.28 -4.05
N ALA A 1182 -9.78 22.01 -3.68
CA ALA A 1182 -8.98 21.46 -2.60
C ALA A 1182 -8.43 20.08 -3.01
N HIS A 1183 -7.17 20.02 -3.42
CA HIS A 1183 -6.46 18.76 -3.59
C HIS A 1183 -5.98 18.22 -2.24
N LEU A 1184 -6.24 16.93 -1.99
CA LEU A 1184 -5.56 16.02 -1.07
C LEU A 1184 -4.88 16.63 0.19
N GLY A 1185 -5.66 17.19 1.10
CA GLY A 1185 -5.16 17.63 2.42
C GLY A 1185 -4.59 16.52 3.33
N THR A 1186 -4.68 15.24 2.97
CA THR A 1186 -4.21 14.09 3.77
C THR A 1186 -2.93 13.41 3.25
N SER A 1187 -2.28 13.91 2.18
CA SER A 1187 -1.01 13.33 1.69
C SER A 1187 0.23 13.73 2.53
N LEU A 1188 0.17 14.93 3.15
CA LEU A 1188 1.26 15.63 3.83
C LEU A 1188 2.19 14.75 4.69
N PHE A 1189 1.68 13.79 5.47
CA PHE A 1189 2.47 13.09 6.49
C PHE A 1189 3.48 12.07 5.93
N ASN A 1190 3.17 11.45 4.78
CA ASN A 1190 4.06 10.48 4.14
C ASN A 1190 5.14 11.15 3.26
N GLU A 1191 4.87 12.34 2.72
CA GLU A 1191 5.81 13.07 1.86
C GLU A 1191 6.79 13.92 2.70
N PHE A 1192 6.32 14.71 3.68
CA PHE A 1192 7.20 15.49 4.57
C PHE A 1192 8.17 14.65 5.42
N SER A 1193 7.95 13.33 5.51
CA SER A 1193 8.85 12.42 6.21
C SER A 1193 10.06 11.97 5.38
N ASN A 1194 10.10 12.27 4.07
CA ASN A 1194 11.09 11.74 3.12
C ASN A 1194 11.96 12.81 2.42
N GLU A 1195 11.79 14.11 2.72
CA GLU A 1195 12.30 15.20 1.85
C GLU A 1195 13.03 16.32 2.64
N HIS A 1196 14.37 16.31 2.66
CA HIS A 1196 15.23 17.18 3.52
C HIS A 1196 16.47 17.77 2.73
N PHE A 1197 17.09 18.89 3.18
CA PHE A 1197 17.78 19.91 2.34
C PHE A 1197 19.21 20.39 2.73
N VAL A 1198 20.03 20.94 1.78
CA VAL A 1198 21.52 21.14 1.91
C VAL A 1198 22.24 22.27 1.02
N SER A 1199 23.31 23.00 1.46
CA SER A 1199 24.34 23.83 0.69
C SER A 1199 25.75 24.16 1.41
N ARG A 1200 26.95 23.65 0.95
CA ARG A 1200 28.34 23.69 1.58
C ARG A 1200 29.32 24.78 0.98
N PRO A 1201 30.63 24.84 1.37
CA PRO A 1201 31.58 25.92 0.99
C PRO A 1201 33.04 25.55 0.54
N GLY A 1202 33.75 26.56 -0.01
CA GLY A 1202 35.23 26.77 0.03
C GLY A 1202 35.81 27.51 -1.20
N GLU A 1203 36.81 28.42 -1.17
CA GLU A 1203 37.57 29.14 -0.11
C GLU A 1203 38.13 30.50 -0.67
N GLU A 1204 38.90 31.24 0.15
CA GLU A 1204 39.76 32.43 -0.13
C GLU A 1204 39.20 33.88 -0.09
N GLU A 1205 40.15 34.79 0.11
CA GLU A 1205 40.17 36.14 0.75
C GLU A 1205 39.24 37.28 0.26
N GLY A 1206 39.01 38.30 1.12
CA GLY A 1206 38.91 39.70 0.64
C GLY A 1206 37.92 40.68 1.30
N MET A 1207 38.38 41.42 2.32
CA MET A 1207 37.82 42.70 2.82
C MET A 1207 36.37 42.73 3.37
N ALA A 1208 36.04 43.83 4.07
CA ALA A 1208 34.74 44.10 4.68
C ALA A 1208 34.14 45.39 4.14
N HIS A 1209 32.82 45.58 4.27
CA HIS A 1209 32.26 46.86 4.74
C HIS A 1209 30.84 46.70 5.31
N GLN A 1210 30.38 47.72 6.04
CA GLN A 1210 29.08 47.73 6.70
C GLN A 1210 27.91 47.83 5.70
N PHE A 1211 26.72 47.42 6.13
CA PHE A 1211 25.59 48.34 6.03
C PHE A 1211 24.73 48.33 7.31
N ASN A 1212 24.26 49.52 7.68
CA ASN A 1212 23.53 49.75 8.93
C ASN A 1212 22.02 49.55 8.79
N THR A 1213 21.39 49.32 9.94
CA THR A 1213 19.97 49.58 10.21
C THR A 1213 19.48 50.92 9.63
N THR A 1214 18.33 50.93 8.95
CA THR A 1214 17.27 51.93 9.20
C THR A 1214 15.92 51.57 8.57
N LYS A 1215 14.87 51.70 9.40
CA LYS A 1215 13.43 51.85 9.07
C LYS A 1215 12.74 50.71 8.31
#